data_AF-V5FJR3-F1
#
_entry.id   AF-V5FJR3-F1
#
_cell.length_a   1.000
_cell.length_b   1.000
_cell.length_c   1.000
_cell.angle_alpha   90.00
_cell.angle_beta   90.00
_cell.angle_gamma   90.00
#
_symmetry.space_group_name_H-M   'P 1'
#
loop_
_entity.id
_entity.type
_entity.pdbx_description
1 polymer ?
#
loop_
_entity_poly.entity_id
_entity_poly.type
_entity_poly.pdbx_seq_one_letter_code
_entity_poly.pdbx_strand_id
1 'polypeptide(L)'
;MVRACQFCRRRKIKCDTIKPACTPCRNGNRSCIYDSGPHKQRPSAAIINKLRGEKLVLEEVLGRLKAADDGQRQVLLDSLDLRDRRKAVNFENRSPALATRERNTNNDDSEALEIMDEYNDDGQSSDEEELPYDTTVQHELVAQKDDHTGDTLFNSTSIVRTTSPTRGEVNVAREAHKQPEATVFLQSLRNQLIANGAIERQREHRLRYQTTIRGVPAELAMHLLDLHWSRQHHTFLLSYRPAFMRELVDGGPYCTDLLLYAVFACSSKFSERLEVRSDPANPETAGHYFFTRCDDLLLREGLLSQSRIPTTIALLMLGSTFIARGMTSKGWLYTGYALRMVYDLGLHIDRQDVQSHNAEEVEIRRRVFWGAFICDKLQSLYLGRPPTIRVRDARVSRDFMDAFEELEPWEPYQDPTTDCANIKIPAGSMASTYTYSVTVFQQLCLLSIIMTRIINKIYFVGATATKTLNEIRPLDDALTSWYRDLPQYLAFEPWTKGSMDPPVIVAPNRIILLTTYHSLVILLHRPFVSRQGDETTYSVNSVNSWKRCTTAARNITSLAVSYRSIYPLRKSNYLLSYAVYVACTIHVLNAASKSASYESHGYGEASLLLSASLRCLDELAVPNSGVADTARIIRKIMAAKGVAESPTPAEFQELAPRDMFDNILQAFNTSPTCDDFSQIQLFDDLTISGQDLLFGFMTENTASEQQLLSTMAQDTTCNIGVLSIGDMGLGLSKLLISQGERTRDRARSNAVELLPSLREFVETSDCVLSIVPPRDAYGTAQRVSDVANNGSQSRERPLYYLDLNAISPGLSAKIDELFKNNDNVVLIDGGIIGGVPYPKASSPTGWNCPSLIVSGPTELPYQGLARILNIDHISSQIGAASGLKMCFGSTTKGFFALAIQSFVTADALGILPELRQYMQRYNAETLSIVDRGVVSMPPKAYRWVHEMQEIGAMMQEDGGFDKALFDNVAEVYRVVAEDTELGQEQPGNRKRGTTTDDVVKLMRSGMKAARKDA
;
A
#
# COMPACT_ATOMS: atom_id res chain seq x y z
N MET A 1 -17.37 -38.88 -19.59
CA MET A 1 -18.36 -37.86 -19.98
C MET A 1 -18.92 -38.17 -21.36
N VAL A 2 -20.22 -37.99 -21.59
CA VAL A 2 -20.83 -38.17 -22.94
C VAL A 2 -20.65 -36.88 -23.75
N ARG A 3 -20.20 -36.97 -25.02
CA ARG A 3 -20.07 -35.80 -25.91
C ARG A 3 -21.47 -35.30 -26.31
N ALA A 4 -21.73 -33.99 -26.20
CA ALA A 4 -22.85 -33.34 -26.87
C ALA A 4 -22.69 -33.38 -28.40
N CYS A 5 -23.79 -33.43 -29.15
CA CYS A 5 -23.74 -33.42 -30.62
C CYS A 5 -23.18 -32.10 -31.17
N GLN A 6 -22.62 -32.11 -32.37
CA GLN A 6 -21.96 -30.95 -33.00
C GLN A 6 -22.87 -29.71 -33.05
N PHE A 7 -24.16 -29.87 -33.38
CA PHE A 7 -25.13 -28.77 -33.40
C PHE A 7 -25.31 -28.12 -32.01
N CYS A 8 -25.62 -28.92 -30.98
CA CYS A 8 -25.82 -28.40 -29.63
C CYS A 8 -24.53 -27.76 -29.08
N ARG A 9 -23.38 -28.37 -29.36
CA ARG A 9 -22.05 -27.85 -29.00
C ARG A 9 -21.77 -26.49 -29.65
N ARG A 10 -22.03 -26.34 -30.96
CA ARG A 10 -21.85 -25.08 -31.71
C ARG A 10 -22.84 -23.99 -31.29
N ARG A 11 -24.04 -24.36 -30.83
CA ARG A 11 -25.07 -23.45 -30.31
C ARG A 11 -24.99 -23.18 -28.80
N LYS A 12 -24.05 -23.81 -28.07
CA LYS A 12 -23.92 -23.74 -26.60
C LYS A 12 -25.20 -24.11 -25.83
N ILE A 13 -26.00 -25.06 -26.33
CA ILE A 13 -27.26 -25.51 -25.71
C ILE A 13 -27.13 -26.92 -25.11
N LYS A 14 -27.92 -27.20 -24.06
CA LYS A 14 -27.92 -28.49 -23.34
C LYS A 14 -28.40 -29.63 -24.25
N CYS A 15 -27.54 -30.62 -24.48
CA CYS A 15 -27.84 -31.83 -25.25
C CYS A 15 -28.27 -32.95 -24.29
N ASP A 16 -29.45 -33.55 -24.51
CA ASP A 16 -29.94 -34.70 -23.73
C ASP A 16 -29.29 -36.05 -24.12
N THR A 17 -28.51 -36.06 -25.21
CA THR A 17 -27.76 -37.21 -25.75
C THR A 17 -28.61 -38.37 -26.27
N ILE A 18 -29.92 -38.17 -26.46
CA ILE A 18 -30.82 -39.16 -27.04
C ILE A 18 -30.40 -39.48 -28.48
N LYS A 19 -30.52 -40.77 -28.87
CA LYS A 19 -30.32 -41.28 -30.23
C LYS A 19 -31.67 -41.70 -30.84
N PRO A 20 -31.88 -41.59 -32.16
CA PRO A 20 -30.93 -41.13 -33.18
C PRO A 20 -30.71 -39.61 -33.20
N ALA A 21 -31.59 -38.81 -32.58
CA ALA A 21 -31.42 -37.37 -32.45
C ALA A 21 -31.83 -36.86 -31.07
N CYS A 22 -31.03 -35.94 -30.50
CA CYS A 22 -31.35 -35.26 -29.25
C CYS A 22 -32.56 -34.33 -29.42
N THR A 23 -33.32 -34.08 -28.35
CA THR A 23 -34.55 -33.27 -28.42
C THR A 23 -34.33 -31.87 -29.03
N PRO A 24 -33.24 -31.13 -28.73
CA PRO A 24 -32.98 -29.85 -29.40
C PRO A 24 -32.77 -29.95 -30.92
N CYS A 25 -32.12 -31.02 -31.40
CA CYS A 25 -31.96 -31.26 -32.83
C CYS A 25 -33.28 -31.68 -33.49
N ARG A 26 -34.05 -32.54 -32.83
CA ARG A 26 -35.37 -32.98 -33.31
C ARG A 26 -36.34 -31.79 -33.43
N ASN A 27 -36.45 -30.98 -32.39
CA ASN A 27 -37.35 -29.83 -32.35
C ASN A 27 -36.90 -28.71 -33.32
N GLY A 28 -35.58 -28.52 -33.51
CA GLY A 28 -35.04 -27.59 -34.50
C GLY A 28 -35.00 -28.11 -35.94
N ASN A 29 -35.43 -29.36 -36.16
CA ASN A 29 -35.35 -30.11 -37.42
C ASN A 29 -33.94 -30.09 -38.05
N ARG A 30 -32.90 -30.43 -37.26
CA ARG A 30 -31.48 -30.40 -37.65
C ARG A 30 -30.79 -31.76 -37.47
N SER A 31 -29.79 -32.02 -38.32
CA SER A 31 -28.94 -33.22 -38.24
C SER A 31 -28.18 -33.29 -36.90
N CYS A 32 -28.22 -34.46 -36.26
CA CYS A 32 -27.68 -34.70 -34.91
C CYS A 32 -26.38 -35.52 -34.94
N ILE A 33 -25.33 -34.94 -35.50
CA ILE A 33 -24.03 -35.61 -35.65
C ILE A 33 -23.26 -35.61 -34.33
N TYR A 34 -22.78 -36.78 -33.90
CA TYR A 34 -21.82 -36.93 -32.80
C TYR A 34 -20.44 -37.20 -33.37
N ASP A 35 -19.44 -36.47 -32.88
CA ASP A 35 -18.10 -36.51 -33.42
C ASP A 35 -17.32 -37.72 -32.90
N SER A 36 -16.99 -38.67 -33.78
CA SER A 36 -16.28 -39.91 -33.48
C SER A 36 -14.76 -39.80 -33.62
N GLY A 37 -14.22 -38.62 -33.92
CA GLY A 37 -12.77 -38.42 -34.09
C GLY A 37 -11.97 -38.82 -32.82
N PRO A 38 -10.84 -39.54 -32.99
CA PRO A 38 -10.01 -40.01 -31.89
C PRO A 38 -9.33 -38.84 -31.16
N HIS A 39 -8.79 -39.12 -29.97
CA HIS A 39 -8.08 -38.12 -29.19
C HIS A 39 -6.80 -37.67 -29.91
N LYS A 40 -6.66 -36.36 -30.19
CA LYS A 40 -5.32 -35.77 -30.19
C LYS A 40 -4.80 -35.89 -28.76
N GLN A 41 -3.77 -36.70 -28.55
CA GLN A 41 -3.04 -36.72 -27.28
C GLN A 41 -2.28 -35.41 -27.13
N ARG A 42 -2.24 -34.88 -25.90
CA ARG A 42 -1.36 -33.75 -25.56
C ARG A 42 0.08 -34.31 -25.52
N PRO A 43 1.07 -33.69 -26.18
CA PRO A 43 2.45 -34.18 -26.11
C PRO A 43 2.92 -34.28 -24.66
N SER A 44 3.60 -35.37 -24.31
CA SER A 44 4.12 -35.55 -22.95
C SER A 44 5.29 -34.60 -22.69
N ALA A 45 5.50 -34.25 -21.41
CA ALA A 45 6.61 -33.39 -20.99
C ALA A 45 7.97 -33.92 -21.47
N ALA A 46 8.17 -35.25 -21.48
CA ALA A 46 9.37 -35.89 -22.02
C ALA A 46 9.62 -35.60 -23.51
N ILE A 47 8.57 -35.61 -24.35
CA ILE A 47 8.70 -35.26 -25.78
C ILE A 47 8.99 -33.76 -25.95
N ILE A 48 8.33 -32.91 -25.16
CA ILE A 48 8.56 -31.45 -25.18
C ILE A 48 10.00 -31.11 -24.76
N ASN A 49 10.50 -31.73 -23.69
CA ASN A 49 11.86 -31.51 -23.20
C ASN A 49 12.92 -32.09 -24.15
N LYS A 50 12.67 -33.25 -24.78
CA LYS A 50 13.54 -33.77 -25.84
C LYS A 50 13.65 -32.80 -27.01
N LEU A 51 12.53 -32.28 -27.52
CA LEU A 51 12.52 -31.30 -28.62
C LEU A 51 13.17 -29.96 -28.24
N ARG A 52 13.09 -29.55 -26.95
CA ARG A 52 13.83 -28.39 -26.43
C ARG A 52 15.35 -28.63 -26.43
N GLY A 53 15.80 -29.81 -26.03
CA GLY A 53 17.22 -30.19 -26.12
C GLY A 53 17.74 -30.22 -27.56
N GLU A 54 16.98 -30.86 -28.47
CA GLU A 54 17.31 -30.88 -29.90
C GLU A 54 17.36 -29.46 -30.51
N LYS A 55 16.47 -28.55 -30.08
CA LYS A 55 16.50 -27.12 -30.47
C LYS A 55 17.77 -26.42 -30.00
N LEU A 56 18.14 -26.54 -28.72
CA LEU A 56 19.31 -25.85 -28.15
C LEU A 56 20.61 -26.23 -28.86
N VAL A 57 20.80 -27.52 -29.17
CA VAL A 57 22.00 -28.00 -29.91
C VAL A 57 22.05 -27.40 -31.33
N LEU A 58 20.91 -27.28 -32.01
CA LEU A 58 20.84 -26.65 -33.35
C LEU A 58 21.12 -25.14 -33.29
N GLU A 59 20.63 -24.44 -32.27
CA GLU A 59 20.90 -23.01 -32.07
C GLU A 59 22.37 -22.74 -31.76
N GLU A 60 23.03 -23.61 -30.99
CA GLU A 60 24.47 -23.50 -30.73
C GLU A 60 25.30 -23.75 -32.00
N VAL A 61 24.96 -24.77 -32.80
CA VAL A 61 25.64 -25.05 -34.07
C VAL A 61 25.47 -23.89 -35.06
N LEU A 62 24.28 -23.27 -35.13
CA LEU A 62 24.09 -22.04 -35.90
C LEU A 62 24.95 -20.87 -35.38
N GLY A 63 25.04 -20.72 -34.06
CA GLY A 63 25.89 -19.69 -33.43
C GLY A 63 27.36 -19.85 -33.81
N ARG A 64 27.90 -21.08 -33.74
CA ARG A 64 29.27 -21.42 -34.14
C ARG A 64 29.50 -21.17 -35.64
N LEU A 65 28.57 -21.59 -36.52
CA LEU A 65 28.65 -21.34 -37.97
C LEU A 65 28.59 -19.84 -38.34
N LYS A 66 27.85 -19.03 -37.56
CA LYS A 66 27.73 -17.57 -37.72
C LYS A 66 28.99 -16.82 -37.26
N ALA A 67 29.74 -17.37 -36.31
CA ALA A 67 30.97 -16.78 -35.77
C ALA A 67 32.26 -17.23 -36.50
N ALA A 68 32.23 -18.38 -37.18
CA ALA A 68 33.36 -18.94 -37.91
C ALA A 68 33.74 -18.13 -39.17
N ASP A 69 35.04 -18.06 -39.47
CA ASP A 69 35.55 -17.56 -40.76
C ASP A 69 35.21 -18.51 -41.92
N ASP A 70 35.41 -18.09 -43.17
CA ASP A 70 34.99 -18.87 -44.35
C ASP A 70 35.70 -20.23 -44.49
N GLY A 71 36.93 -20.37 -44.00
CA GLY A 71 37.65 -21.65 -43.97
C GLY A 71 37.16 -22.56 -42.84
N GLN A 72 37.00 -22.01 -41.64
CA GLN A 72 36.44 -22.70 -40.47
C GLN A 72 35.00 -23.17 -40.74
N ARG A 73 34.18 -22.35 -41.42
CA ARG A 73 32.79 -22.66 -41.73
C ARG A 73 32.68 -23.85 -42.69
N GLN A 74 33.60 -23.99 -43.66
CA GLN A 74 33.65 -25.17 -44.52
C GLN A 74 33.95 -26.43 -43.71
N VAL A 75 34.97 -26.40 -42.82
CA VAL A 75 35.31 -27.55 -41.95
C VAL A 75 34.16 -27.92 -41.00
N LEU A 76 33.43 -26.94 -40.46
CA LEU A 76 32.24 -27.18 -39.64
C LEU A 76 31.12 -27.84 -40.45
N LEU A 77 30.86 -27.38 -41.69
CA LEU A 77 29.84 -27.96 -42.56
C LEU A 77 30.18 -29.39 -42.99
N ASP A 78 31.45 -29.64 -43.33
CA ASP A 78 31.95 -30.97 -43.72
C ASP A 78 31.94 -31.97 -42.54
N SER A 79 31.88 -31.48 -41.29
CA SER A 79 31.76 -32.32 -40.09
C SER A 79 30.32 -32.77 -39.76
N LEU A 80 29.31 -32.21 -40.43
CA LEU A 80 27.88 -32.49 -40.16
C LEU A 80 27.34 -33.59 -41.09
N ASP A 81 27.54 -34.87 -40.74
CA ASP A 81 26.92 -35.98 -41.48
C ASP A 81 25.41 -36.09 -41.22
N LEU A 82 24.62 -35.49 -42.12
CA LEU A 82 23.16 -35.48 -42.09
C LEU A 82 22.51 -36.82 -42.54
N ARG A 83 23.27 -37.88 -42.81
CA ARG A 83 22.75 -39.12 -43.42
C ARG A 83 22.17 -40.14 -42.44
N ASP A 84 22.57 -40.14 -41.16
CA ASP A 84 22.06 -41.09 -40.16
C ASP A 84 21.26 -40.40 -39.02
N ARG A 85 19.93 -40.39 -39.16
CA ARG A 85 18.96 -39.71 -38.27
C ARG A 85 18.84 -40.29 -36.85
N ARG A 86 19.84 -41.00 -36.32
CA ARG A 86 19.71 -41.78 -35.06
C ARG A 86 20.87 -41.68 -34.07
N LYS A 87 21.91 -40.88 -34.33
CA LYS A 87 22.97 -40.60 -33.34
C LYS A 87 23.07 -39.11 -33.05
N ALA A 88 23.13 -38.77 -31.77
CA ALA A 88 23.50 -37.43 -31.33
C ALA A 88 25.00 -37.22 -31.56
N VAL A 89 25.40 -36.00 -31.92
CA VAL A 89 26.81 -35.66 -32.20
C VAL A 89 27.49 -35.26 -30.89
N ASN A 90 28.24 -36.17 -30.28
CA ASN A 90 29.09 -35.84 -29.13
C ASN A 90 30.33 -35.07 -29.59
N PHE A 91 30.46 -33.82 -29.15
CA PHE A 91 31.69 -33.03 -29.26
C PHE A 91 32.27 -32.77 -27.86
N GLU A 92 33.06 -33.71 -27.35
CA GLU A 92 33.88 -33.48 -26.16
C GLU A 92 35.21 -32.80 -26.52
N ASN A 93 35.52 -31.72 -25.79
CA ASN A 93 36.82 -31.10 -25.56
C ASN A 93 38.01 -31.44 -26.48
N ARG A 94 38.27 -30.58 -27.47
CA ARG A 94 39.65 -30.30 -27.95
C ARG A 94 39.87 -28.82 -28.28
N SER A 95 40.42 -28.08 -27.31
CA SER A 95 41.11 -26.81 -27.55
C SER A 95 42.62 -27.02 -27.44
N PRO A 96 43.44 -26.72 -28.46
CA PRO A 96 44.89 -26.76 -28.35
C PRO A 96 45.41 -25.45 -27.74
N ALA A 97 45.71 -25.47 -26.44
CA ALA A 97 46.40 -24.37 -25.76
C ALA A 97 47.93 -24.47 -25.99
N LEU A 98 48.61 -23.33 -26.16
CA LEU A 98 50.05 -23.29 -26.44
C LEU A 98 50.75 -22.25 -25.54
N ALA A 99 51.35 -22.74 -24.44
CA ALA A 99 52.29 -22.07 -23.51
C ALA A 99 51.87 -20.68 -22.93
N THR A 100 51.83 -20.51 -21.61
CA THR A 100 53.05 -20.58 -20.78
C THR A 100 52.93 -21.26 -19.41
N ARG A 101 54.12 -21.61 -18.90
CA ARG A 101 54.52 -22.32 -17.68
C ARG A 101 54.18 -21.53 -16.38
N GLU A 102 54.13 -22.09 -15.17
CA GLU A 102 54.58 -23.41 -14.67
C GLU A 102 53.96 -23.83 -13.31
N ARG A 103 54.11 -25.13 -12.97
CA ARG A 103 54.12 -25.78 -11.61
C ARG A 103 52.81 -26.08 -10.85
N ASN A 104 52.43 -27.37 -10.90
CA ASN A 104 52.64 -28.40 -9.85
C ASN A 104 52.12 -28.15 -8.39
N THR A 105 51.56 -29.13 -7.65
CA THR A 105 51.28 -30.57 -7.91
C THR A 105 50.39 -31.19 -6.81
N ASN A 106 49.74 -32.32 -7.14
CA ASN A 106 49.21 -33.41 -6.27
C ASN A 106 47.87 -33.15 -5.53
N ASN A 107 46.86 -34.04 -5.50
CA ASN A 107 46.75 -35.53 -5.40
C ASN A 107 46.71 -36.04 -3.94
N ASP A 108 45.96 -37.09 -3.54
CA ASP A 108 44.98 -37.98 -4.23
C ASP A 108 43.57 -37.83 -3.52
N ASP A 109 42.56 -38.73 -3.43
CA ASP A 109 42.35 -40.14 -3.81
C ASP A 109 40.83 -40.55 -3.85
N SER A 110 40.53 -41.72 -4.43
CA SER A 110 39.45 -42.70 -4.14
C SER A 110 37.98 -42.53 -4.61
N GLU A 111 37.53 -43.60 -5.28
CA GLU A 111 36.23 -43.89 -5.89
C GLU A 111 35.22 -44.56 -4.91
N ALA A 112 33.92 -44.57 -5.27
CA ALA A 112 32.98 -45.67 -4.96
C ALA A 112 31.75 -45.63 -5.91
N LEU A 113 31.01 -46.73 -6.03
CA LEU A 113 29.93 -46.97 -7.01
C LEU A 113 28.75 -47.76 -6.40
N GLU A 114 27.62 -47.82 -7.14
CA GLU A 114 26.55 -48.86 -7.07
C GLU A 114 25.63 -48.95 -5.81
N ILE A 115 24.36 -49.46 -5.84
CA ILE A 115 23.31 -49.58 -6.89
C ILE A 115 21.91 -49.94 -6.27
N MET A 116 20.80 -49.70 -7.00
CA MET A 116 19.43 -50.30 -6.90
C MET A 116 18.49 -50.16 -5.66
N ASP A 117 17.22 -49.82 -5.95
CA ASP A 117 15.92 -50.50 -5.66
C ASP A 117 15.51 -50.93 -4.21
N GLU A 118 14.22 -51.04 -3.78
CA GLU A 118 12.89 -50.79 -4.38
C GLU A 118 11.80 -50.64 -3.26
N TYR A 119 10.72 -49.84 -3.50
CA TYR A 119 9.44 -49.77 -2.74
C TYR A 119 9.49 -49.41 -1.21
N ASN A 120 8.44 -48.91 -0.53
CA ASN A 120 7.03 -48.63 -0.92
C ASN A 120 6.39 -47.48 -0.11
N ASP A 121 5.28 -46.95 -0.64
CA ASP A 121 4.08 -46.41 0.05
C ASP A 121 4.21 -45.51 1.32
N ASP A 122 4.02 -44.19 1.17
CA ASP A 122 2.83 -43.48 1.70
C ASP A 122 2.70 -42.08 1.05
N GLY A 123 1.52 -41.44 1.10
CA GLY A 123 1.16 -40.32 0.19
C GLY A 123 0.91 -38.94 0.81
N GLN A 124 1.14 -37.87 0.03
CA GLN A 124 0.52 -36.55 0.28
C GLN A 124 0.41 -35.62 -0.95
N SER A 125 -0.44 -34.61 -0.79
CA SER A 125 -0.81 -33.47 -1.64
C SER A 125 -0.02 -33.17 -2.93
N SER A 126 -0.75 -33.04 -4.04
CA SER A 126 -0.30 -32.37 -5.27
C SER A 126 -0.46 -30.84 -5.16
N ASP A 127 0.63 -30.10 -4.99
CA ASP A 127 0.67 -28.66 -5.25
C ASP A 127 0.89 -28.37 -6.75
N GLU A 128 0.40 -27.24 -7.25
CA GLU A 128 0.53 -26.85 -8.66
C GLU A 128 1.86 -26.10 -8.92
N GLU A 129 2.85 -26.80 -9.49
CA GLU A 129 4.14 -26.18 -9.88
C GLU A 129 3.98 -25.15 -11.03
N GLU A 130 4.15 -23.86 -10.72
CA GLU A 130 4.45 -22.85 -11.76
C GLU A 130 5.90 -23.00 -12.23
N LEU A 131 6.07 -23.27 -13.54
CA LEU A 131 7.40 -23.50 -14.13
C LEU A 131 8.29 -22.23 -14.11
N PRO A 132 9.61 -22.35 -13.86
CA PRO A 132 10.52 -21.22 -13.88
C PRO A 132 10.62 -20.56 -15.27
N TYR A 133 10.72 -19.23 -15.30
CA TYR A 133 11.00 -18.47 -16.52
C TYR A 133 12.49 -18.12 -16.58
N ASP A 134 13.18 -18.63 -17.60
CA ASP A 134 14.64 -18.52 -17.72
C ASP A 134 15.11 -17.12 -18.16
N THR A 135 16.35 -16.81 -17.81
CA THR A 135 16.99 -15.50 -17.93
C THR A 135 17.79 -15.34 -19.22
N THR A 136 17.33 -14.46 -20.11
CA THR A 136 18.20 -13.80 -21.10
C THR A 136 17.59 -12.49 -21.56
N VAL A 137 18.20 -11.36 -21.17
CA VAL A 137 17.81 -10.01 -21.63
C VAL A 137 19.05 -9.20 -21.97
N GLN A 138 19.48 -9.29 -23.22
CA GLN A 138 20.35 -8.31 -23.88
C GLN A 138 20.14 -8.46 -25.40
N HIS A 139 19.96 -7.33 -26.09
CA HIS A 139 19.81 -7.23 -27.55
C HIS A 139 18.82 -8.20 -28.23
N GLU A 140 17.50 -7.93 -28.11
CA GLU A 140 16.61 -7.85 -29.28
C GLU A 140 15.22 -7.24 -28.92
N LEU A 141 15.06 -5.94 -29.18
CA LEU A 141 13.75 -5.31 -29.42
C LEU A 141 13.68 -4.79 -30.86
N VAL A 142 14.19 -5.61 -31.79
CA VAL A 142 13.96 -5.46 -33.23
C VAL A 142 12.55 -6.00 -33.53
N ALA A 143 11.81 -5.32 -34.40
CA ALA A 143 10.45 -5.71 -34.73
C ALA A 143 10.40 -7.06 -35.47
N GLN A 144 10.09 -8.14 -34.74
CA GLN A 144 9.69 -9.40 -35.37
C GLN A 144 8.34 -9.20 -36.07
N LYS A 145 8.36 -9.34 -37.40
CA LYS A 145 7.17 -9.60 -38.20
C LYS A 145 6.80 -11.07 -37.99
N ASP A 146 5.71 -11.33 -37.27
CA ASP A 146 5.02 -12.63 -37.32
C ASP A 146 3.82 -12.54 -38.27
N ASP A 147 3.58 -13.61 -39.02
CA ASP A 147 2.60 -13.65 -40.10
C ASP A 147 1.15 -13.81 -39.61
N HIS A 148 0.24 -13.06 -40.25
CA HIS A 148 -1.15 -13.43 -40.52
C HIS A 148 -2.02 -14.13 -39.43
N THR A 149 -2.18 -13.52 -38.24
CA THR A 149 -3.49 -13.54 -37.53
C THR A 149 -3.83 -12.20 -36.89
N GLY A 150 -4.93 -11.59 -37.33
CA GLY A 150 -5.43 -10.32 -36.77
C GLY A 150 -6.30 -10.52 -35.53
N ASP A 151 -5.68 -10.73 -34.36
CA ASP A 151 -6.40 -11.04 -33.13
C ASP A 151 -6.99 -9.78 -32.45
N THR A 152 -8.30 -9.57 -32.67
CA THR A 152 -9.11 -8.55 -32.01
C THR A 152 -9.43 -8.94 -30.55
N LEU A 153 -8.75 -8.32 -29.59
CA LEU A 153 -8.63 -8.77 -28.19
C LEU A 153 -9.94 -8.92 -27.37
N PHE A 154 -11.10 -8.44 -27.84
CA PHE A 154 -12.34 -8.38 -27.05
C PHE A 154 -13.59 -9.02 -27.70
N ASN A 155 -13.48 -9.54 -28.91
CA ASN A 155 -14.65 -9.85 -29.76
C ASN A 155 -15.46 -11.12 -29.38
N SER A 156 -15.06 -11.86 -28.33
CA SER A 156 -15.73 -13.12 -27.91
C SER A 156 -16.52 -13.04 -26.60
N THR A 157 -16.41 -11.95 -25.84
CA THR A 157 -17.05 -11.80 -24.51
C THR A 157 -17.82 -10.50 -24.32
N SER A 158 -17.61 -9.48 -25.16
CA SER A 158 -18.35 -8.21 -25.10
C SER A 158 -19.41 -8.12 -26.19
N ILE A 159 -20.68 -7.98 -25.79
CA ILE A 159 -21.81 -7.59 -26.66
C ILE A 159 -22.11 -6.08 -26.53
N VAL A 160 -21.50 -5.37 -25.58
CA VAL A 160 -21.92 -4.03 -25.14
C VAL A 160 -20.77 -3.01 -25.23
N ARG A 161 -20.26 -2.75 -26.44
CA ARG A 161 -19.57 -1.49 -26.82
C ARG A 161 -19.79 -1.15 -28.31
N THR A 162 -20.91 -0.49 -28.62
CA THR A 162 -21.22 0.03 -29.96
C THR A 162 -20.51 1.35 -30.30
N THR A 163 -19.21 1.46 -30.00
CA THR A 163 -18.30 2.53 -30.49
C THR A 163 -16.83 2.10 -30.29
N SER A 164 -16.33 1.17 -31.10
CA SER A 164 -14.88 0.96 -31.24
C SER A 164 -14.32 1.91 -32.31
N PRO A 165 -13.35 2.80 -31.99
CA PRO A 165 -12.81 3.77 -32.95
C PRO A 165 -11.78 3.12 -33.90
N THR A 166 -12.23 2.18 -34.74
CA THR A 166 -11.48 1.66 -35.90
C THR A 166 -12.41 0.84 -36.80
N ARG A 167 -12.79 1.40 -37.96
CA ARG A 167 -13.30 0.59 -39.09
C ARG A 167 -13.01 1.25 -40.45
N GLY A 168 -11.74 1.33 -40.80
CA GLY A 168 -11.29 1.49 -42.18
C GLY A 168 -10.72 0.16 -42.66
N GLU A 169 -11.38 -0.51 -43.61
CA GLU A 169 -10.90 -1.76 -44.22
C GLU A 169 -9.95 -1.40 -45.38
N VAL A 170 -8.64 -1.53 -45.17
CA VAL A 170 -7.60 -1.25 -46.19
C VAL A 170 -6.77 -2.52 -46.44
N ASN A 171 -6.68 -2.94 -47.70
CA ASN A 171 -5.99 -4.16 -48.11
C ASN A 171 -4.46 -3.99 -48.11
N VAL A 172 -3.81 -4.22 -46.96
CA VAL A 172 -2.33 -4.23 -46.85
C VAL A 172 -1.76 -5.52 -47.47
N ALA A 173 -1.68 -5.53 -48.80
CA ALA A 173 -1.14 -6.65 -49.58
C ALA A 173 -0.12 -6.22 -50.65
N ARG A 174 0.50 -5.03 -50.53
CA ARG A 174 1.47 -4.55 -51.53
C ARG A 174 2.41 -3.39 -51.13
N GLU A 175 3.10 -3.44 -49.98
CA GLU A 175 3.99 -2.32 -49.59
C GLU A 175 5.31 -2.67 -48.87
N ALA A 176 6.06 -3.62 -49.42
CA ALA A 176 7.40 -3.98 -48.92
C ALA A 176 8.54 -3.01 -49.34
N HIS A 177 8.25 -1.96 -50.12
CA HIS A 177 9.27 -1.12 -50.79
C HIS A 177 9.36 0.36 -50.33
N LYS A 178 8.56 0.80 -49.33
CA LYS A 178 8.47 2.23 -48.92
C LYS A 178 9.16 2.60 -47.59
N GLN A 179 10.13 1.83 -47.12
CA GLN A 179 10.80 2.13 -45.83
C GLN A 179 11.47 3.53 -45.72
N PRO A 180 12.03 4.16 -46.78
CA PRO A 180 12.60 5.51 -46.66
C PRO A 180 11.54 6.60 -46.36
N GLU A 181 10.37 6.51 -46.99
CA GLU A 181 9.34 7.56 -46.93
C GLU A 181 8.72 7.68 -45.54
N ALA A 182 8.50 6.55 -44.86
CA ALA A 182 7.91 6.52 -43.52
C ALA A 182 8.78 7.22 -42.46
N THR A 183 10.11 7.03 -42.52
CA THR A 183 11.06 7.67 -41.60
C THR A 183 11.12 9.18 -41.81
N VAL A 184 11.11 9.63 -43.07
CA VAL A 184 11.09 11.06 -43.42
C VAL A 184 9.78 11.71 -42.98
N PHE A 185 8.64 11.03 -43.17
CA PHE A 185 7.33 11.50 -42.69
C PHE A 185 7.31 11.69 -41.17
N LEU A 186 7.75 10.69 -40.39
CA LEU A 186 7.80 10.78 -38.93
C LEU A 186 8.73 11.92 -38.46
N GLN A 187 9.88 12.13 -39.11
CA GLN A 187 10.76 13.25 -38.74
C GLN A 187 10.15 14.61 -39.10
N SER A 188 9.44 14.72 -40.22
CA SER A 188 8.66 15.93 -40.55
C SER A 188 7.60 16.23 -39.49
N LEU A 189 6.94 15.20 -38.97
CA LEU A 189 5.90 15.31 -37.95
C LEU A 189 6.46 15.76 -36.58
N ARG A 190 7.61 15.23 -36.18
CA ARG A 190 8.37 15.71 -35.01
C ARG A 190 8.78 17.18 -35.17
N ASN A 191 9.33 17.54 -36.32
CA ASN A 191 9.74 18.93 -36.62
C ASN A 191 8.53 19.89 -36.54
N GLN A 192 7.35 19.46 -37.00
CA GLN A 192 6.12 20.24 -36.90
C GLN A 192 5.65 20.43 -35.44
N LEU A 193 5.71 19.38 -34.61
CA LEU A 193 5.36 19.48 -33.18
C LEU A 193 6.32 20.42 -32.43
N ILE A 194 7.63 20.28 -32.65
CA ILE A 194 8.66 21.14 -32.03
C ILE A 194 8.46 22.61 -32.45
N ALA A 195 8.15 22.87 -33.72
CA ALA A 195 7.83 24.21 -34.21
C ALA A 195 6.54 24.77 -33.59
N ASN A 196 5.51 23.94 -33.40
CA ASN A 196 4.27 24.32 -32.72
C ASN A 196 4.53 24.65 -31.23
N GLY A 197 5.33 23.83 -30.53
CA GLY A 197 5.78 24.07 -29.17
C GLY A 197 6.48 25.43 -29.03
N ALA A 198 7.41 25.75 -29.93
CA ALA A 198 8.08 27.05 -29.97
C ALA A 198 7.10 28.22 -30.19
N ILE A 199 6.09 28.06 -31.06
CA ILE A 199 5.08 29.10 -31.34
C ILE A 199 4.17 29.34 -30.13
N GLU A 200 3.65 28.29 -29.49
CA GLU A 200 2.82 28.46 -28.29
C GLU A 200 3.64 29.01 -27.11
N ARG A 201 4.90 28.57 -26.96
CA ARG A 201 5.82 29.09 -25.92
C ARG A 201 6.07 30.59 -26.05
N GLN A 202 6.15 31.12 -27.28
CA GLN A 202 6.22 32.57 -27.54
C GLN A 202 4.89 33.29 -27.22
N ARG A 203 3.75 32.62 -27.42
CA ARG A 203 2.42 33.19 -27.12
C ARG A 203 2.15 33.29 -25.62
N GLU A 204 2.74 32.43 -24.79
CA GLU A 204 2.61 32.48 -23.32
C GLU A 204 2.85 33.87 -22.72
N HIS A 205 3.79 34.65 -23.27
CA HIS A 205 4.08 36.00 -22.78
C HIS A 205 2.84 36.92 -22.81
N ARG A 206 1.94 36.72 -23.77
CA ARG A 206 0.69 37.52 -23.90
C ARG A 206 -0.29 37.28 -22.76
N LEU A 207 -0.22 36.13 -22.10
CA LEU A 207 -1.11 35.77 -20.99
C LEU A 207 -0.87 36.65 -19.75
N ARG A 208 0.37 37.17 -19.58
CA ARG A 208 0.72 38.09 -18.49
C ARG A 208 0.10 39.49 -18.60
N TYR A 209 -0.55 39.82 -19.73
CA TYR A 209 -1.31 41.07 -19.91
C TYR A 209 -2.82 40.91 -19.64
N GLN A 210 -3.30 39.71 -19.32
CA GLN A 210 -4.70 39.52 -18.92
C GLN A 210 -4.93 40.10 -17.52
N THR A 211 -6.17 40.46 -17.20
CA THR A 211 -6.55 40.87 -15.84
C THR A 211 -6.88 39.67 -14.96
N THR A 212 -7.58 38.67 -15.52
CA THR A 212 -7.91 37.40 -14.87
C THR A 212 -7.77 36.22 -15.82
N ILE A 213 -7.53 35.04 -15.28
CA ILE A 213 -7.52 33.75 -15.99
C ILE A 213 -8.54 32.86 -15.27
N ARG A 214 -9.63 32.48 -15.97
CA ARG A 214 -10.78 31.73 -15.41
C ARG A 214 -11.31 32.27 -14.07
N GLY A 215 -11.27 33.59 -13.87
CA GLY A 215 -11.73 34.27 -12.64
C GLY A 215 -10.69 34.36 -11.50
N VAL A 216 -9.49 33.78 -11.66
CA VAL A 216 -8.34 34.02 -10.77
C VAL A 216 -7.57 35.24 -11.28
N PRO A 217 -7.03 36.14 -10.42
CA PRO A 217 -6.14 37.22 -10.87
C PRO A 217 -4.99 36.67 -11.73
N ALA A 218 -4.75 37.28 -12.90
CA ALA A 218 -3.84 36.69 -13.89
C ALA A 218 -2.39 36.59 -13.39
N GLU A 219 -1.95 37.53 -12.55
CA GLU A 219 -0.62 37.53 -11.94
C GLU A 219 -0.44 36.32 -11.01
N LEU A 220 -1.36 36.09 -10.06
CA LEU A 220 -1.38 34.90 -9.19
C LEU A 220 -1.54 33.58 -9.98
N ALA A 221 -2.40 33.57 -11.01
CA ALA A 221 -2.56 32.41 -11.88
C ALA A 221 -1.23 32.06 -12.59
N MET A 222 -0.52 33.06 -13.12
CA MET A 222 0.79 32.86 -13.75
C MET A 222 1.87 32.47 -12.73
N HIS A 223 1.86 33.01 -11.51
CA HIS A 223 2.74 32.57 -10.41
C HIS A 223 2.58 31.07 -10.11
N LEU A 224 1.34 30.58 -9.97
CA LEU A 224 1.07 29.16 -9.73
C LEU A 224 1.43 28.28 -10.93
N LEU A 225 1.29 28.79 -12.15
CA LEU A 225 1.74 28.10 -13.37
C LEU A 225 3.27 28.03 -13.47
N ASP A 226 3.98 29.12 -13.19
CA ASP A 226 5.44 29.15 -13.20
C ASP A 226 6.03 28.18 -12.15
N LEU A 227 5.37 28.03 -10.99
CA LEU A 227 5.67 26.98 -9.99
C LEU A 227 5.41 25.55 -10.51
N HIS A 228 4.31 25.32 -11.25
CA HIS A 228 4.03 24.01 -11.87
C HIS A 228 5.06 23.64 -12.92
N TRP A 229 5.28 24.53 -13.89
CA TRP A 229 6.18 24.30 -15.02
C TRP A 229 7.61 24.11 -14.55
N SER A 230 8.15 25.00 -13.72
CA SER A 230 9.56 24.94 -13.31
C SER A 230 9.98 23.65 -12.57
N ARG A 231 9.05 22.85 -12.02
CA ARG A 231 9.39 21.63 -11.24
C ARG A 231 8.45 20.45 -11.41
N GLN A 232 7.17 20.61 -11.06
CA GLN A 232 6.23 19.50 -10.91
C GLN A 232 5.94 18.82 -12.26
N HIS A 233 5.81 19.61 -13.32
CA HIS A 233 5.61 19.14 -14.68
C HIS A 233 6.74 18.22 -15.16
N HIS A 234 8.01 18.68 -15.12
CA HIS A 234 9.19 17.96 -15.63
C HIS A 234 9.55 16.64 -14.89
N THR A 235 8.80 16.26 -13.85
CA THR A 235 8.93 14.93 -13.22
C THR A 235 8.03 13.87 -13.88
N PHE A 236 6.83 14.25 -14.34
CA PHE A 236 5.79 13.28 -14.75
C PHE A 236 5.19 13.52 -16.14
N LEU A 237 5.45 14.69 -16.76
CA LEU A 237 4.94 15.13 -18.07
C LEU A 237 3.45 14.83 -18.35
N LEU A 238 2.61 14.75 -17.32
CA LEU A 238 1.19 14.37 -17.43
C LEU A 238 0.40 15.37 -18.28
N SER A 239 0.70 16.66 -18.15
CA SER A 239 0.18 17.73 -19.01
C SER A 239 1.08 17.90 -20.23
N TYR A 240 0.51 18.20 -21.40
CA TYR A 240 1.28 18.65 -22.57
C TYR A 240 1.18 20.18 -22.67
N ARG A 241 2.30 20.86 -22.36
CA ARG A 241 2.33 22.32 -22.14
C ARG A 241 1.82 23.14 -23.34
N PRO A 242 2.19 22.85 -24.61
CA PRO A 242 1.72 23.66 -25.74
C PRO A 242 0.20 23.68 -25.89
N ALA A 243 -0.47 22.53 -25.78
CA ALA A 243 -1.93 22.47 -25.85
C ALA A 243 -2.61 23.08 -24.62
N PHE A 244 -2.07 22.83 -23.42
CA PHE A 244 -2.62 23.37 -22.18
C PHE A 244 -2.55 24.91 -22.12
N MET A 245 -1.40 25.50 -22.46
CA MET A 245 -1.20 26.96 -22.38
C MET A 245 -1.93 27.71 -23.50
N ARG A 246 -2.07 27.09 -24.68
CA ARG A 246 -2.90 27.60 -25.79
C ARG A 246 -4.38 27.73 -25.44
N GLU A 247 -4.89 26.84 -24.59
CA GLU A 247 -6.30 26.77 -24.20
C GLU A 247 -6.60 27.47 -22.86
N LEU A 248 -5.61 28.14 -22.24
CA LEU A 248 -5.67 28.59 -20.84
C LEU A 248 -6.79 29.60 -20.52
N VAL A 249 -7.12 30.51 -21.45
CA VAL A 249 -8.09 31.59 -21.22
C VAL A 249 -9.51 31.13 -21.50
N ASP A 250 -9.76 30.68 -22.72
CA ASP A 250 -11.11 30.32 -23.20
C ASP A 250 -11.52 28.88 -22.81
N GLY A 251 -10.55 28.05 -22.41
CA GLY A 251 -10.73 26.64 -22.09
C GLY A 251 -10.77 25.75 -23.34
N GLY A 252 -10.62 24.44 -23.15
CA GLY A 252 -10.59 23.49 -24.25
C GLY A 252 -10.52 22.02 -23.82
N PRO A 253 -10.33 21.09 -24.78
CA PRO A 253 -10.24 19.65 -24.51
C PRO A 253 -9.02 19.23 -23.68
N TYR A 254 -7.97 20.07 -23.62
CA TYR A 254 -6.73 19.83 -22.89
C TYR A 254 -6.48 20.83 -21.75
N CYS A 255 -7.13 21.99 -21.74
CA CYS A 255 -7.25 22.87 -20.56
C CYS A 255 -8.73 23.01 -20.12
N THR A 256 -9.18 22.18 -19.20
CA THR A 256 -10.50 22.33 -18.54
C THR A 256 -10.35 22.98 -17.17
N ASP A 257 -11.43 23.59 -16.65
CA ASP A 257 -11.41 24.22 -15.32
C ASP A 257 -10.94 23.26 -14.22
N LEU A 258 -11.43 22.00 -14.20
CA LEU A 258 -10.97 21.01 -13.22
C LEU A 258 -9.44 20.79 -13.29
N LEU A 259 -8.86 20.74 -14.48
CA LEU A 259 -7.42 20.56 -14.62
C LEU A 259 -6.64 21.81 -14.24
N LEU A 260 -7.10 23.00 -14.63
CA LEU A 260 -6.44 24.25 -14.25
C LEU A 260 -6.51 24.49 -12.73
N TYR A 261 -7.67 24.30 -12.11
CA TYR A 261 -7.81 24.39 -10.66
C TYR A 261 -7.00 23.31 -9.93
N ALA A 262 -6.85 22.11 -10.50
CA ALA A 262 -5.93 21.10 -9.96
C ALA A 262 -4.46 21.54 -10.05
N VAL A 263 -4.02 22.13 -11.18
CA VAL A 263 -2.68 22.72 -11.32
C VAL A 263 -2.44 23.81 -10.27
N PHE A 264 -3.40 24.72 -10.07
CA PHE A 264 -3.33 25.75 -9.03
C PHE A 264 -3.26 25.14 -7.61
N ALA A 265 -4.15 24.20 -7.28
CA ALA A 265 -4.19 23.54 -5.97
C ALA A 265 -2.89 22.77 -5.66
N CYS A 266 -2.38 22.01 -6.62
CA CYS A 266 -1.14 21.25 -6.48
C CYS A 266 0.12 22.13 -6.35
N SER A 267 0.12 23.30 -7.00
CA SER A 267 1.26 24.23 -6.96
C SER A 267 1.24 25.16 -5.75
N SER A 268 0.06 25.42 -5.18
CA SER A 268 -0.16 26.35 -4.06
C SER A 268 0.72 26.06 -2.84
N LYS A 269 0.97 24.78 -2.53
CA LYS A 269 1.83 24.35 -1.41
C LYS A 269 3.32 24.71 -1.57
N PHE A 270 3.73 25.15 -2.76
CA PHE A 270 5.09 25.63 -3.06
C PHE A 270 5.17 27.17 -3.12
N SER A 271 4.04 27.87 -2.94
CA SER A 271 3.97 29.33 -2.81
C SER A 271 4.16 29.75 -1.36
N GLU A 272 4.93 30.82 -1.15
CA GLU A 272 5.08 31.44 0.18
C GLU A 272 4.13 32.64 0.35
N ARG A 273 3.35 33.01 -0.68
CA ARG A 273 2.40 34.12 -0.67
C ARG A 273 1.22 33.87 0.27
N LEU A 274 0.76 34.93 0.94
CA LEU A 274 -0.37 34.86 1.87
C LEU A 274 -1.73 34.77 1.17
N GLU A 275 -1.89 35.39 0.00
CA GLU A 275 -3.13 35.36 -0.81
C GLU A 275 -3.56 33.96 -1.28
N VAL A 276 -2.62 33.00 -1.28
CA VAL A 276 -2.85 31.60 -1.65
C VAL A 276 -3.49 30.81 -0.49
N ARG A 277 -3.50 31.35 0.73
CA ARG A 277 -3.95 30.68 1.96
C ARG A 277 -5.35 31.16 2.34
N SER A 278 -6.22 30.23 2.76
CA SER A 278 -7.50 30.62 3.37
C SER A 278 -7.33 31.17 4.80
N ASP A 279 -6.26 30.78 5.48
CA ASP A 279 -5.77 31.40 6.72
C ASP A 279 -4.30 31.81 6.50
N PRO A 280 -3.97 33.12 6.44
CA PRO A 280 -2.60 33.60 6.30
C PRO A 280 -1.62 33.01 7.32
N ALA A 281 -2.08 32.75 8.55
CA ALA A 281 -1.26 32.23 9.64
C ALA A 281 -0.95 30.73 9.52
N ASN A 282 -1.79 29.96 8.82
CA ASN A 282 -1.62 28.51 8.64
C ASN A 282 -1.20 28.15 7.19
N PRO A 283 0.09 27.80 6.95
CA PRO A 283 0.59 27.38 5.64
C PRO A 283 -0.13 26.18 5.03
N GLU A 284 -0.71 25.28 5.83
CA GLU A 284 -1.43 24.11 5.29
C GLU A 284 -2.70 24.50 4.54
N THR A 285 -3.27 25.68 4.81
CA THR A 285 -4.44 26.19 4.08
C THR A 285 -4.10 26.72 2.68
N ALA A 286 -2.82 26.68 2.27
CA ALA A 286 -2.40 27.03 0.92
C ALA A 286 -3.13 26.20 -0.15
N GLY A 287 -3.82 26.90 -1.05
CA GLY A 287 -4.59 26.32 -2.15
C GLY A 287 -5.96 25.78 -1.77
N HIS A 288 -6.41 25.92 -0.52
CA HIS A 288 -7.67 25.34 -0.04
C HIS A 288 -8.87 25.73 -0.91
N TYR A 289 -9.00 27.01 -1.30
CA TYR A 289 -10.00 27.49 -2.27
C TYR A 289 -9.99 26.69 -3.59
N PHE A 290 -8.81 26.40 -4.16
CA PHE A 290 -8.70 25.65 -5.41
C PHE A 290 -9.02 24.16 -5.21
N PHE A 291 -8.67 23.56 -4.07
CA PHE A 291 -9.09 22.19 -3.71
C PHE A 291 -10.61 22.10 -3.58
N THR A 292 -11.25 23.04 -2.86
CA THR A 292 -12.72 23.12 -2.76
C THR A 292 -13.36 23.27 -4.14
N ARG A 293 -12.76 24.08 -5.02
CA ARG A 293 -13.26 24.27 -6.39
C ARG A 293 -13.11 22.99 -7.24
N CYS A 294 -12.06 22.20 -7.06
CA CYS A 294 -11.92 20.89 -7.71
C CYS A 294 -13.02 19.91 -7.26
N ASP A 295 -13.24 19.79 -5.94
CA ASP A 295 -14.27 18.92 -5.38
C ASP A 295 -15.68 19.36 -5.84
N ASP A 296 -15.95 20.67 -5.89
CA ASP A 296 -17.20 21.27 -6.39
C ASP A 296 -17.47 20.96 -7.87
N LEU A 297 -16.44 21.06 -8.73
CA LEU A 297 -16.52 20.72 -10.16
C LEU A 297 -16.73 19.21 -10.37
N LEU A 298 -16.01 18.35 -9.63
CA LEU A 298 -16.16 16.89 -9.70
C LEU A 298 -17.60 16.45 -9.37
N LEU A 299 -18.22 17.10 -8.38
CA LEU A 299 -19.59 16.82 -7.94
C LEU A 299 -20.65 17.40 -8.89
N ARG A 300 -20.62 18.71 -9.18
CA ARG A 300 -21.71 19.39 -9.92
C ARG A 300 -21.76 19.03 -11.39
N GLU A 301 -20.61 18.87 -12.04
CA GLU A 301 -20.53 18.51 -13.46
C GLU A 301 -20.49 16.99 -13.69
N GLY A 302 -20.54 16.19 -12.60
CA GLY A 302 -20.58 14.73 -12.66
C GLY A 302 -19.35 14.11 -13.33
N LEU A 303 -18.18 14.76 -13.24
CA LEU A 303 -16.99 14.46 -14.06
C LEU A 303 -16.39 13.07 -13.85
N LEU A 304 -16.76 12.37 -12.77
CA LEU A 304 -16.42 10.95 -12.56
C LEU A 304 -17.26 9.98 -13.40
N SER A 305 -18.37 10.45 -14.01
CA SER A 305 -19.27 9.65 -14.85
C SER A 305 -18.83 9.56 -16.31
N GLN A 306 -17.81 10.33 -16.73
CA GLN A 306 -17.27 10.33 -18.10
C GLN A 306 -15.75 10.41 -18.06
N SER A 307 -15.08 9.35 -18.51
CA SER A 307 -13.62 9.33 -18.65
C SER A 307 -13.16 10.40 -19.65
N ARG A 308 -12.28 11.31 -19.23
CA ARG A 308 -11.65 12.35 -20.07
C ARG A 308 -10.18 12.50 -19.71
N ILE A 309 -9.33 12.81 -20.69
CA ILE A 309 -7.89 13.01 -20.49
C ILE A 309 -7.59 14.09 -19.43
N PRO A 310 -8.14 15.33 -19.49
CA PRO A 310 -7.86 16.34 -18.46
C PRO A 310 -8.34 15.94 -17.06
N THR A 311 -9.50 15.27 -16.94
CA THR A 311 -9.97 14.70 -15.65
C THR A 311 -8.99 13.65 -15.10
N THR A 312 -8.45 12.80 -15.98
CA THR A 312 -7.44 11.79 -15.63
C THR A 312 -6.16 12.45 -15.07
N ILE A 313 -5.66 13.49 -15.75
CA ILE A 313 -4.48 14.25 -15.29
C ILE A 313 -4.75 14.93 -13.95
N ALA A 314 -5.88 15.62 -13.83
CA ALA A 314 -6.26 16.35 -12.62
C ALA A 314 -6.31 15.42 -11.40
N LEU A 315 -6.95 14.25 -11.55
CA LEU A 315 -7.05 13.25 -10.49
C LEU A 315 -5.70 12.63 -10.10
N LEU A 316 -4.75 12.44 -11.03
CA LEU A 316 -3.39 11.96 -10.73
C LEU A 316 -2.57 13.02 -9.96
N MET A 317 -2.70 14.29 -10.34
CA MET A 317 -2.04 15.42 -9.66
C MET A 317 -2.61 15.65 -8.25
N LEU A 318 -3.93 15.72 -8.13
CA LEU A 318 -4.63 15.82 -6.84
C LEU A 318 -4.33 14.60 -5.97
N GLY A 319 -4.39 13.38 -6.52
CA GLY A 319 -4.10 12.13 -5.82
C GLY A 319 -2.72 12.12 -5.17
N SER A 320 -1.69 12.42 -5.97
CA SER A 320 -0.30 12.57 -5.50
C SER A 320 -0.13 13.68 -4.45
N THR A 321 -0.94 14.75 -4.54
CA THR A 321 -0.86 15.90 -3.62
C THR A 321 -1.55 15.63 -2.30
N PHE A 322 -2.69 14.93 -2.30
CA PHE A 322 -3.36 14.49 -1.07
C PHE A 322 -2.51 13.49 -0.29
N ILE A 323 -1.82 12.55 -0.97
CA ILE A 323 -0.83 11.66 -0.32
C ILE A 323 0.29 12.47 0.35
N ALA A 324 0.87 13.45 -0.36
CA ALA A 324 1.90 14.34 0.20
C ALA A 324 1.41 15.20 1.38
N ARG A 325 0.09 15.36 1.57
CA ARG A 325 -0.56 16.06 2.69
C ARG A 325 -1.14 15.11 3.75
N GLY A 326 -0.73 13.84 3.76
CA GLY A 326 -1.19 12.83 4.74
C GLY A 326 -2.61 12.29 4.50
N MET A 327 -3.36 12.84 3.54
CA MET A 327 -4.71 12.39 3.16
C MET A 327 -4.64 11.17 2.22
N THR A 328 -3.93 10.11 2.64
CA THR A 328 -3.48 9.05 1.74
C THR A 328 -4.63 8.24 1.13
N SER A 329 -5.72 8.00 1.85
CA SER A 329 -6.90 7.33 1.28
C SER A 329 -7.67 8.20 0.26
N LYS A 330 -7.86 9.52 0.50
CA LYS A 330 -8.43 10.42 -0.52
C LYS A 330 -7.54 10.42 -1.77
N GLY A 331 -6.21 10.53 -1.57
CA GLY A 331 -5.26 10.57 -2.67
C GLY A 331 -5.21 9.28 -3.49
N TRP A 332 -5.16 8.12 -2.81
CA TRP A 332 -5.19 6.80 -3.45
C TRP A 332 -6.49 6.56 -4.25
N LEU A 333 -7.65 6.95 -3.71
CA LEU A 333 -8.93 6.83 -4.43
C LEU A 333 -8.95 7.69 -5.70
N TYR A 334 -8.41 8.91 -5.64
CA TYR A 334 -8.34 9.82 -6.79
C TYR A 334 -7.43 9.25 -7.89
N THR A 335 -6.25 8.75 -7.52
CA THR A 335 -5.39 7.98 -8.44
C THR A 335 -6.13 6.76 -9.01
N GLY A 336 -6.83 5.99 -8.17
CA GLY A 336 -7.59 4.81 -8.60
C GLY A 336 -8.68 5.10 -9.64
N TYR A 337 -9.41 6.23 -9.49
CA TYR A 337 -10.34 6.70 -10.52
C TYR A 337 -9.61 7.01 -11.84
N ALA A 338 -8.51 7.75 -11.79
CA ALA A 338 -7.74 8.09 -12.98
C ALA A 338 -7.19 6.84 -13.71
N LEU A 339 -6.66 5.87 -12.97
CA LEU A 339 -6.12 4.63 -13.55
C LEU A 339 -7.21 3.78 -14.22
N ARG A 340 -8.47 3.87 -13.76
CA ARG A 340 -9.62 3.27 -14.47
C ARG A 340 -9.98 4.06 -15.73
N MET A 341 -9.91 5.40 -15.71
CA MET A 341 -10.09 6.24 -16.90
C MET A 341 -9.01 5.98 -17.98
N VAL A 342 -7.76 5.71 -17.59
CA VAL A 342 -6.65 5.31 -18.51
C VAL A 342 -7.01 4.04 -19.30
N TYR A 343 -7.64 3.05 -18.66
CA TYR A 343 -8.13 1.86 -19.33
C TYR A 343 -9.34 2.16 -20.23
N ASP A 344 -10.33 2.89 -19.72
CA ASP A 344 -11.58 3.18 -20.45
C ASP A 344 -11.37 4.04 -21.71
N LEU A 345 -10.47 5.04 -21.64
CA LEU A 345 -10.04 5.89 -22.76
C LEU A 345 -9.14 5.15 -23.78
N GLY A 346 -8.74 3.91 -23.51
CA GLY A 346 -7.81 3.15 -24.33
C GLY A 346 -6.42 3.77 -24.42
N LEU A 347 -5.94 4.44 -23.36
CA LEU A 347 -4.60 5.06 -23.36
C LEU A 347 -3.47 4.02 -23.27
N HIS A 348 -3.78 2.80 -22.80
CA HIS A 348 -2.87 1.66 -22.68
C HIS A 348 -2.52 0.97 -24.02
N ILE A 349 -3.03 1.48 -25.16
CA ILE A 349 -2.77 0.95 -26.50
C ILE A 349 -2.43 2.13 -27.43
N ASP A 350 -1.24 2.10 -28.03
CA ASP A 350 -0.85 3.00 -29.11
C ASP A 350 -1.78 2.81 -30.32
N ARG A 351 -2.25 3.91 -30.91
CA ARG A 351 -2.98 3.84 -32.17
C ARG A 351 -2.02 3.46 -33.30
N GLN A 352 -2.34 2.40 -34.02
CA GLN A 352 -1.45 1.78 -35.02
C GLN A 352 -1.20 2.64 -36.27
N ASP A 353 -1.98 3.69 -36.47
CA ASP A 353 -1.89 4.58 -37.63
C ASP A 353 -1.74 6.04 -37.16
N VAL A 354 -0.53 6.59 -37.36
CA VAL A 354 -0.15 7.97 -37.06
C VAL A 354 -0.44 8.91 -38.27
N GLN A 355 -0.82 8.37 -39.43
CA GLN A 355 -1.19 9.15 -40.61
C GLN A 355 -2.67 9.59 -40.57
N SER A 356 -3.56 8.80 -39.98
CA SER A 356 -4.98 9.16 -39.80
C SER A 356 -5.32 9.91 -38.50
N HIS A 357 -4.38 10.03 -37.55
CA HIS A 357 -4.61 10.68 -36.25
C HIS A 357 -3.71 11.91 -36.06
N ASN A 358 -4.22 12.93 -35.37
CA ASN A 358 -3.44 14.10 -35.02
C ASN A 358 -2.23 13.71 -34.14
N ALA A 359 -1.02 14.07 -34.60
CA ALA A 359 0.22 13.82 -33.89
C ALA A 359 0.23 14.40 -32.46
N GLU A 360 -0.39 15.57 -32.28
CA GLU A 360 -0.53 16.20 -30.95
C GLU A 360 -1.37 15.33 -30.01
N GLU A 361 -2.44 14.68 -30.51
CA GLU A 361 -3.24 13.76 -29.69
C GLU A 361 -2.46 12.48 -29.36
N VAL A 362 -1.68 11.94 -30.31
CA VAL A 362 -0.84 10.75 -30.06
C VAL A 362 0.21 11.04 -28.99
N GLU A 363 0.86 12.20 -29.06
CA GLU A 363 1.85 12.66 -28.07
C GLU A 363 1.21 12.82 -26.68
N ILE A 364 0.07 13.51 -26.60
CA ILE A 364 -0.70 13.68 -25.34
C ILE A 364 -1.08 12.31 -24.75
N ARG A 365 -1.60 11.38 -25.57
CA ARG A 365 -2.02 10.05 -25.10
C ARG A 365 -0.84 9.24 -24.55
N ARG A 366 0.32 9.27 -25.22
CA ARG A 366 1.54 8.60 -24.74
C ARG A 366 2.04 9.18 -23.42
N ARG A 367 2.14 10.51 -23.33
CA ARG A 367 2.59 11.21 -22.10
C ARG A 367 1.68 10.89 -20.91
N VAL A 368 0.36 10.99 -21.09
CA VAL A 368 -0.62 10.70 -20.04
C VAL A 368 -0.59 9.23 -19.61
N PHE A 369 -0.46 8.28 -20.54
CA PHE A 369 -0.29 6.86 -20.19
C PHE A 369 0.96 6.63 -19.34
N TRP A 370 2.12 7.10 -19.79
CA TRP A 370 3.39 6.84 -19.09
C TRP A 370 3.47 7.56 -17.75
N GLY A 371 2.96 8.78 -17.64
CA GLY A 371 2.86 9.50 -16.36
C GLY A 371 1.93 8.78 -15.39
N ALA A 372 0.78 8.29 -15.86
CA ALA A 372 -0.13 7.48 -15.04
C ALA A 372 0.51 6.14 -14.61
N PHE A 373 1.26 5.48 -15.49
CA PHE A 373 2.01 4.26 -15.17
C PHE A 373 3.08 4.51 -14.10
N ILE A 374 3.81 5.62 -14.19
CA ILE A 374 4.81 6.05 -13.18
C ILE A 374 4.12 6.34 -11.84
N CYS A 375 3.03 7.12 -11.83
CA CYS A 375 2.27 7.42 -10.61
C CYS A 375 1.71 6.16 -9.94
N ASP A 376 1.17 5.21 -10.72
CA ASP A 376 0.69 3.92 -10.23
C ASP A 376 1.81 3.14 -9.50
N LYS A 377 3.01 3.01 -10.09
CA LYS A 377 4.09 2.25 -9.46
C LYS A 377 4.70 2.94 -8.25
N LEU A 378 4.91 4.26 -8.30
CA LEU A 378 5.44 5.02 -7.17
C LEU A 378 4.48 4.98 -5.97
N GLN A 379 3.20 5.29 -6.17
CA GLN A 379 2.22 5.26 -5.07
C GLN A 379 2.01 3.83 -4.55
N SER A 380 1.99 2.82 -5.42
CA SER A 380 1.90 1.40 -5.03
C SER A 380 3.06 0.98 -4.13
N LEU A 381 4.30 1.28 -4.53
CA LEU A 381 5.50 0.96 -3.76
C LEU A 381 5.55 1.70 -2.43
N TYR A 382 5.20 2.99 -2.42
CA TYR A 382 5.33 3.85 -1.24
C TYR A 382 4.23 3.63 -0.20
N LEU A 383 3.05 3.14 -0.63
CA LEU A 383 1.89 2.85 0.23
C LEU A 383 1.66 1.35 0.48
N GLY A 384 2.45 0.45 -0.10
CA GLY A 384 2.29 -1.00 0.08
C GLY A 384 1.05 -1.59 -0.60
N ARG A 385 0.65 -1.01 -1.74
CA ARG A 385 -0.61 -1.35 -2.43
C ARG A 385 -0.31 -2.02 -3.78
N PRO A 386 -1.10 -3.01 -4.24
CA PRO A 386 -0.86 -3.64 -5.54
C PRO A 386 -1.05 -2.66 -6.71
N PRO A 387 -0.16 -2.65 -7.72
CA PRO A 387 -0.26 -1.76 -8.86
C PRO A 387 -1.38 -2.14 -9.83
N THR A 388 -2.08 -1.13 -10.34
CA THR A 388 -3.25 -1.31 -11.20
C THR A 388 -2.87 -1.62 -12.65
N ILE A 389 -1.88 -0.90 -13.21
CA ILE A 389 -1.51 -1.04 -14.63
C ILE A 389 -0.42 -2.09 -14.77
N ARG A 390 -0.80 -3.28 -15.26
CA ARG A 390 0.16 -4.36 -15.54
C ARG A 390 0.90 -4.12 -16.85
N VAL A 391 2.22 -4.32 -16.86
CA VAL A 391 3.08 -4.13 -18.06
C VAL A 391 2.59 -4.94 -19.27
N ARG A 392 2.21 -6.21 -19.07
CA ARG A 392 1.71 -7.07 -20.15
C ARG A 392 0.36 -6.65 -20.75
N ASP A 393 -0.41 -5.84 -20.02
CA ASP A 393 -1.73 -5.37 -20.42
C ASP A 393 -1.64 -4.01 -21.17
N ALA A 394 -0.41 -3.53 -21.46
CA ALA A 394 -0.14 -2.25 -22.13
C ALA A 394 0.79 -2.39 -23.35
N ARG A 395 0.54 -1.59 -24.39
CA ARG A 395 1.33 -1.52 -25.63
C ARG A 395 1.43 -0.08 -26.12
N VAL A 396 2.29 0.72 -25.49
CA VAL A 396 2.46 2.16 -25.74
C VAL A 396 3.94 2.47 -25.93
N SER A 397 4.31 3.19 -26.99
CA SER A 397 5.71 3.57 -27.21
C SER A 397 6.23 4.56 -26.17
N ARG A 398 7.54 4.52 -25.91
CA ARG A 398 8.28 5.55 -25.15
C ARG A 398 8.94 6.59 -26.08
N ASP A 399 8.74 6.45 -27.38
CA ASP A 399 9.16 7.43 -28.37
C ASP A 399 8.17 8.60 -28.37
N PHE A 400 8.61 9.71 -27.76
CA PHE A 400 7.89 10.97 -27.71
C PHE A 400 8.27 11.80 -28.94
N MET A 401 7.26 12.42 -29.56
CA MET A 401 7.41 13.08 -30.86
C MET A 401 7.69 14.58 -30.72
N ASP A 402 7.35 15.18 -29.58
CA ASP A 402 7.78 16.54 -29.26
C ASP A 402 8.94 16.49 -28.25
N ALA A 403 10.04 17.14 -28.61
CA ALA A 403 11.24 17.29 -27.80
C ALA A 403 11.60 18.77 -27.53
N PHE A 404 10.68 19.71 -27.76
CA PHE A 404 10.92 21.14 -27.54
C PHE A 404 11.42 21.44 -26.11
N GLU A 405 10.78 20.84 -25.11
CA GLU A 405 11.08 21.02 -23.68
C GLU A 405 12.36 20.28 -23.21
N GLU A 406 13.07 19.59 -24.11
CA GLU A 406 14.29 18.83 -23.77
C GLU A 406 15.48 19.76 -23.51
N LEU A 407 15.69 20.74 -24.39
CA LEU A 407 16.79 21.71 -24.31
C LEU A 407 16.30 23.12 -23.95
N GLU A 408 15.10 23.25 -23.39
CA GLU A 408 14.69 24.53 -22.76
C GLU A 408 15.63 24.87 -21.60
N PRO A 409 16.13 26.12 -21.52
CA PRO A 409 16.81 26.68 -20.35
C PRO A 409 16.00 26.48 -19.07
N TRP A 410 16.60 25.80 -18.09
CA TRP A 410 16.04 25.67 -16.76
C TRP A 410 16.61 26.75 -15.83
N GLU A 411 15.72 27.58 -15.29
CA GLU A 411 16.04 28.61 -14.31
C GLU A 411 15.18 28.45 -13.04
N PRO A 412 15.71 28.75 -11.84
CA PRO A 412 14.92 28.71 -10.61
C PRO A 412 13.87 29.83 -10.61
N TYR A 413 12.58 29.47 -10.55
CA TYR A 413 11.51 30.48 -10.43
C TYR A 413 11.68 31.35 -9.17
N GLN A 414 11.87 32.65 -9.41
CA GLN A 414 11.87 33.73 -8.43
C GLN A 414 10.51 34.41 -8.46
N ASP A 415 9.94 34.70 -7.29
CA ASP A 415 8.64 35.37 -7.19
C ASP A 415 8.83 36.89 -7.33
N PRO A 416 8.21 37.56 -8.32
CA PRO A 416 8.34 39.02 -8.52
C PRO A 416 7.88 39.87 -7.34
N THR A 417 7.12 39.30 -6.40
CA THR A 417 6.60 39.99 -5.20
C THR A 417 7.49 39.85 -3.96
N THR A 418 8.57 39.07 -4.03
CA THR A 418 9.51 38.87 -2.91
C THR A 418 10.68 39.85 -2.98
N ASP A 419 10.92 40.59 -1.89
CA ASP A 419 12.05 41.54 -1.80
C ASP A 419 13.41 40.86 -2.09
N CYS A 420 14.03 41.24 -3.21
CA CYS A 420 15.31 40.69 -3.65
C CYS A 420 16.45 40.90 -2.65
N ALA A 421 16.31 41.83 -1.70
CA ALA A 421 17.32 42.17 -0.69
C ALA A 421 17.76 40.99 0.20
N ASN A 422 16.89 39.98 0.41
CA ASN A 422 17.21 38.81 1.24
C ASN A 422 17.75 37.61 0.45
N ILE A 423 17.79 37.67 -0.88
CA ILE A 423 18.17 36.53 -1.73
C ILE A 423 19.69 36.54 -1.95
N LYS A 424 20.42 35.76 -1.13
CA LYS A 424 21.87 35.53 -1.28
C LYS A 424 22.23 34.61 -2.47
N ILE A 425 21.76 34.92 -3.67
CA ILE A 425 22.29 34.33 -4.91
C ILE A 425 23.51 35.17 -5.32
N PRO A 426 24.70 34.57 -5.54
CA PRO A 426 25.87 35.33 -6.01
C PRO A 426 25.61 35.98 -7.37
N ALA A 427 25.63 37.32 -7.41
CA ALA A 427 25.49 38.11 -8.62
C ALA A 427 26.68 37.84 -9.57
N GLY A 428 26.46 36.93 -10.54
CA GLY A 428 27.48 36.46 -11.47
C GLY A 428 27.47 34.95 -11.76
N SER A 429 26.65 34.14 -11.06
CA SER A 429 26.71 32.67 -11.14
C SER A 429 25.44 31.94 -11.61
N MET A 430 24.51 32.61 -12.32
CA MET A 430 23.40 31.93 -13.00
C MET A 430 23.86 31.30 -14.32
N ALA A 431 24.57 30.17 -14.22
CA ALA A 431 24.77 29.27 -15.34
C ALA A 431 23.47 28.50 -15.58
N SER A 432 22.68 28.92 -16.59
CA SER A 432 21.50 28.17 -17.03
C SER A 432 21.89 26.74 -17.40
N THR A 433 21.11 25.77 -16.90
CA THR A 433 21.28 24.34 -17.18
C THR A 433 20.13 23.88 -18.09
N TYR A 434 20.27 22.77 -18.83
CA TYR A 434 19.17 22.26 -19.64
C TYR A 434 18.23 21.36 -18.82
N THR A 435 16.93 21.40 -19.15
CA THR A 435 15.90 20.68 -18.39
C THR A 435 15.91 19.16 -18.61
N TYR A 436 16.23 18.71 -19.84
CA TYR A 436 16.18 17.32 -20.28
C TYR A 436 14.86 16.60 -19.97
N SER A 437 13.75 17.31 -20.14
CA SER A 437 12.40 16.90 -19.73
C SER A 437 12.00 15.50 -20.23
N VAL A 438 12.20 15.25 -21.53
CA VAL A 438 11.72 14.06 -22.23
C VAL A 438 12.66 12.89 -21.96
N THR A 439 13.98 13.07 -22.00
CA THR A 439 14.90 11.97 -21.70
C THR A 439 14.83 11.56 -20.23
N VAL A 440 14.73 12.50 -19.28
CA VAL A 440 14.51 12.18 -17.86
C VAL A 440 13.21 11.38 -17.67
N PHE A 441 12.14 11.77 -18.36
CA PHE A 441 10.87 11.04 -18.32
C PHE A 441 10.94 9.64 -18.93
N GLN A 442 11.61 9.46 -20.08
CA GLN A 442 11.88 8.15 -20.68
C GLN A 442 12.67 7.24 -19.73
N GLN A 443 13.65 7.80 -19.02
CA GLN A 443 14.45 7.07 -18.04
C GLN A 443 13.65 6.72 -16.78
N LEU A 444 12.72 7.57 -16.34
CA LEU A 444 11.78 7.25 -15.26
C LEU A 444 10.75 6.18 -15.68
N CYS A 445 10.36 6.12 -16.96
CA CYS A 445 9.56 5.02 -17.51
C CYS A 445 10.34 3.68 -17.45
N LEU A 446 11.63 3.69 -17.78
CA LEU A 446 12.52 2.52 -17.68
C LEU A 446 12.64 2.04 -16.22
N LEU A 447 12.97 2.94 -15.28
CA LEU A 447 12.99 2.61 -13.85
C LEU A 447 11.66 2.06 -13.35
N SER A 448 10.52 2.60 -13.81
CA SER A 448 9.19 2.15 -13.38
C SER A 448 8.84 0.73 -13.84
N ILE A 449 9.45 0.24 -14.93
CA ILE A 449 9.34 -1.17 -15.35
C ILE A 449 10.15 -2.07 -14.40
N ILE A 450 11.37 -1.66 -14.01
CA ILE A 450 12.19 -2.39 -13.03
C ILE A 450 11.51 -2.39 -11.66
N MET A 451 10.99 -1.24 -11.23
CA MET A 451 10.15 -1.05 -10.04
C MET A 451 8.95 -2.01 -10.02
N THR A 452 8.28 -2.21 -11.15
CA THR A 452 7.18 -3.17 -11.27
C THR A 452 7.65 -4.61 -11.00
N ARG A 453 8.85 -4.98 -11.45
CA ARG A 453 9.44 -6.30 -11.14
C ARG A 453 9.77 -6.41 -9.64
N ILE A 454 10.37 -5.38 -9.04
CA ILE A 454 10.67 -5.34 -7.60
C ILE A 454 9.40 -5.50 -6.75
N ILE A 455 8.34 -4.74 -7.02
CA ILE A 455 7.04 -4.87 -6.33
C ILE A 455 6.53 -6.33 -6.41
N ASN A 456 6.48 -6.90 -7.61
CA ASN A 456 5.88 -8.22 -7.84
C ASN A 456 6.74 -9.40 -7.36
N LYS A 457 8.05 -9.21 -7.15
CA LYS A 457 9.00 -10.29 -6.81
C LYS A 457 9.56 -10.22 -5.39
N ILE A 458 9.67 -9.02 -4.83
CA ILE A 458 10.22 -8.78 -3.48
C ILE A 458 9.10 -8.48 -2.47
N TYR A 459 8.03 -7.80 -2.89
CA TYR A 459 7.00 -7.23 -2.01
C TYR A 459 5.58 -7.77 -2.29
N PHE A 460 5.47 -9.05 -2.67
CA PHE A 460 4.18 -9.74 -2.80
C PHE A 460 3.70 -10.31 -1.45
N VAL A 461 2.39 -10.57 -1.33
CA VAL A 461 1.79 -11.11 -0.10
C VAL A 461 2.34 -12.52 0.18
N GLY A 462 3.00 -12.69 1.33
CA GLY A 462 3.64 -13.97 1.71
C GLY A 462 5.07 -14.15 1.18
N ALA A 463 5.69 -13.09 0.65
CA ALA A 463 7.12 -13.01 0.41
C ALA A 463 7.91 -13.14 1.73
N THR A 464 9.07 -13.79 1.66
CA THR A 464 10.09 -13.85 2.72
C THR A 464 11.46 -13.78 2.06
N ALA A 465 12.51 -13.35 2.78
CA ALA A 465 13.86 -13.28 2.23
C ALA A 465 14.30 -14.61 1.58
N THR A 466 14.06 -15.74 2.25
CA THR A 466 14.34 -17.09 1.70
C THR A 466 13.66 -17.36 0.35
N LYS A 467 12.40 -16.93 0.18
CA LYS A 467 11.65 -17.13 -1.08
C LYS A 467 12.10 -16.19 -2.21
N THR A 468 12.68 -15.03 -1.88
CA THR A 468 12.99 -13.96 -2.84
C THR A 468 14.48 -13.77 -3.12
N LEU A 469 15.35 -14.50 -2.42
CA LEU A 469 16.81 -14.45 -2.55
C LEU A 469 17.31 -14.59 -4.01
N ASN A 470 16.70 -15.49 -4.79
CA ASN A 470 17.07 -15.73 -6.19
C ASN A 470 16.69 -14.58 -7.14
N GLU A 471 15.74 -13.71 -6.74
CA GLU A 471 15.29 -12.57 -7.54
C GLU A 471 16.21 -11.34 -7.37
N ILE A 472 17.04 -11.27 -6.31
CA ILE A 472 17.93 -10.13 -6.07
C ILE A 472 18.82 -9.87 -7.29
N ARG A 473 19.62 -10.87 -7.69
CA ARG A 473 20.62 -10.73 -8.74
C ARG A 473 20.04 -10.25 -10.09
N PRO A 474 19.01 -10.88 -10.69
CA PRO A 474 18.43 -10.42 -11.96
C PRO A 474 17.64 -9.10 -11.87
N LEU A 475 17.45 -8.54 -10.67
CA LEU A 475 16.94 -7.19 -10.46
C LEU A 475 18.08 -6.18 -10.24
N ASP A 476 19.14 -6.56 -9.52
CA ASP A 476 20.28 -5.69 -9.23
C ASP A 476 21.20 -5.52 -10.45
N ASP A 477 21.36 -6.58 -11.25
CA ASP A 477 21.99 -6.52 -12.58
C ASP A 477 21.20 -5.57 -13.50
N ALA A 478 19.86 -5.55 -13.41
CA ALA A 478 19.02 -4.68 -14.22
C ALA A 478 19.07 -3.20 -13.78
N LEU A 479 19.09 -2.94 -12.46
CA LEU A 479 19.33 -1.60 -11.90
C LEU A 479 20.73 -1.10 -12.28
N THR A 480 21.75 -1.93 -12.10
CA THR A 480 23.15 -1.57 -12.36
C THR A 480 23.43 -1.38 -13.86
N SER A 481 22.79 -2.17 -14.74
CA SER A 481 22.80 -1.91 -16.18
C SER A 481 22.18 -0.55 -16.49
N TRP A 482 20.96 -0.27 -15.99
CA TRP A 482 20.29 1.01 -16.23
C TRP A 482 21.16 2.21 -15.80
N TYR A 483 21.87 2.13 -14.68
CA TYR A 483 22.74 3.22 -14.23
C TYR A 483 23.98 3.40 -15.11
N ARG A 484 24.64 2.29 -15.50
CA ARG A 484 25.79 2.30 -16.42
C ARG A 484 25.39 2.81 -17.81
N ASP A 485 24.19 2.48 -18.26
CA ASP A 485 23.66 2.81 -19.58
C ASP A 485 22.94 4.18 -19.59
N LEU A 486 22.97 4.93 -18.47
CA LEU A 486 22.39 6.27 -18.35
C LEU A 486 23.24 7.30 -19.12
N PRO A 487 22.62 8.20 -19.93
CA PRO A 487 23.38 9.23 -20.65
C PRO A 487 24.17 10.15 -19.71
N GLN A 488 25.45 10.39 -20.03
CA GLN A 488 26.39 11.13 -19.18
C GLN A 488 25.93 12.57 -18.85
N TYR A 489 25.15 13.20 -19.73
CA TYR A 489 24.58 14.54 -19.48
C TYR A 489 23.43 14.55 -18.46
N LEU A 490 22.80 13.40 -18.18
CA LEU A 490 21.83 13.25 -17.09
C LEU A 490 22.50 12.92 -15.76
N ALA A 491 23.53 12.08 -15.79
CA ALA A 491 24.30 11.65 -14.61
C ALA A 491 24.77 12.85 -13.77
N PHE A 492 24.79 12.68 -12.45
CA PHE A 492 25.23 13.71 -11.50
C PHE A 492 25.67 13.03 -10.20
N GLU A 493 26.98 13.04 -9.97
CA GLU A 493 27.63 12.33 -8.86
C GLU A 493 28.36 13.33 -7.94
N PRO A 494 27.65 14.09 -7.08
CA PRO A 494 28.25 15.15 -6.26
C PRO A 494 29.36 14.67 -5.31
N TRP A 495 29.36 13.39 -4.93
CA TRP A 495 30.40 12.73 -4.14
C TRP A 495 31.72 12.47 -4.89
N THR A 496 31.82 12.76 -6.19
CA THR A 496 33.07 12.61 -6.97
C THR A 496 33.93 13.88 -7.01
N LYS A 497 33.50 14.94 -6.32
CA LYS A 497 34.08 16.28 -6.41
C LYS A 497 34.78 16.69 -5.12
N GLY A 498 35.80 17.53 -5.26
CA GLY A 498 36.47 18.15 -4.12
C GLY A 498 35.64 19.30 -3.56
N SER A 499 35.82 19.64 -2.28
CA SER A 499 35.22 20.82 -1.66
C SER A 499 35.69 22.17 -2.26
N MET A 500 36.71 22.13 -3.12
CA MET A 500 37.21 23.27 -3.90
C MET A 500 36.50 23.45 -5.25
N ASP A 501 35.71 22.47 -5.71
CA ASP A 501 35.00 22.55 -7.00
C ASP A 501 33.78 23.50 -6.91
N PRO A 502 33.50 24.30 -7.96
CA PRO A 502 32.30 25.13 -7.98
C PRO A 502 31.02 24.27 -8.02
N PRO A 503 29.95 24.66 -7.30
CA PRO A 503 28.72 23.88 -7.23
C PRO A 503 28.03 23.85 -8.61
N VAL A 504 27.83 22.64 -9.15
CA VAL A 504 27.26 22.46 -10.49
C VAL A 504 25.73 22.46 -10.43
N ILE A 505 25.13 23.43 -11.12
CA ILE A 505 23.68 23.61 -11.21
C ILE A 505 23.09 22.54 -12.15
N VAL A 506 22.21 21.70 -11.62
CA VAL A 506 21.48 20.65 -12.37
C VAL A 506 19.98 20.75 -12.14
N ALA A 507 19.18 20.56 -13.20
CA ALA A 507 17.73 20.68 -13.12
C ALA A 507 17.12 19.70 -12.08
N PRO A 508 16.13 20.11 -11.26
CA PRO A 508 15.62 19.31 -10.14
C PRO A 508 15.15 17.90 -10.51
N ASN A 509 14.56 17.73 -11.69
CA ASN A 509 14.09 16.43 -12.21
C ASN A 509 15.22 15.39 -12.36
N ARG A 510 16.45 15.81 -12.69
CA ARG A 510 17.63 14.92 -12.72
C ARG A 510 17.97 14.37 -11.34
N ILE A 511 17.92 15.21 -10.31
CA ILE A 511 18.14 14.78 -8.92
C ILE A 511 17.06 13.78 -8.51
N ILE A 512 15.78 14.07 -8.81
CA ILE A 512 14.64 13.18 -8.51
C ILE A 512 14.80 11.80 -9.19
N LEU A 513 15.27 11.76 -10.45
CA LEU A 513 15.55 10.50 -11.16
C LEU A 513 16.60 9.66 -10.43
N LEU A 514 17.71 10.28 -10.02
CA LEU A 514 18.83 9.60 -9.36
C LEU A 514 18.49 9.16 -7.93
N THR A 515 17.75 9.96 -7.17
CA THR A 515 17.24 9.55 -5.84
C THR A 515 16.18 8.45 -5.95
N THR A 516 15.39 8.42 -7.03
CA THR A 516 14.46 7.32 -7.31
C THR A 516 15.23 6.02 -7.59
N TYR A 517 16.27 6.06 -8.42
CA TYR A 517 17.14 4.91 -8.66
C TYR A 517 17.75 4.35 -7.36
N HIS A 518 18.39 5.19 -6.55
CA HIS A 518 18.98 4.74 -5.29
C HIS A 518 17.93 4.25 -4.29
N SER A 519 16.71 4.79 -4.31
CA SER A 519 15.59 4.26 -3.52
C SER A 519 15.23 2.82 -3.93
N LEU A 520 15.26 2.51 -5.23
CA LEU A 520 15.04 1.14 -5.71
C LEU A 520 16.18 0.19 -5.34
N VAL A 521 17.43 0.65 -5.27
CA VAL A 521 18.56 -0.15 -4.76
C VAL A 521 18.37 -0.47 -3.27
N ILE A 522 17.97 0.50 -2.45
CA ILE A 522 17.63 0.25 -1.03
C ILE A 522 16.48 -0.76 -0.94
N LEU A 523 15.38 -0.54 -1.66
CA LEU A 523 14.19 -1.39 -1.59
C LEU A 523 14.41 -2.80 -2.17
N LEU A 524 15.36 -3.00 -3.07
CA LEU A 524 15.74 -4.35 -3.50
C LEU A 524 16.47 -5.12 -2.40
N HIS A 525 17.40 -4.46 -1.69
CA HIS A 525 18.30 -5.12 -0.75
C HIS A 525 17.83 -5.11 0.71
N ARG A 526 16.96 -4.18 1.12
CA ARG A 526 16.48 -4.02 2.51
C ARG A 526 15.96 -5.29 3.18
N PRO A 527 15.20 -6.20 2.51
CA PRO A 527 14.73 -7.44 3.14
C PRO A 527 15.83 -8.42 3.57
N PHE A 528 17.07 -8.19 3.16
CA PHE A 528 18.23 -9.07 3.38
C PHE A 528 19.26 -8.46 4.36
N VAL A 529 18.90 -7.35 5.02
CA VAL A 529 19.78 -6.56 5.92
C VAL A 529 19.70 -7.01 7.38
N SER A 530 18.63 -7.70 7.79
CA SER A 530 18.44 -8.23 9.16
C SER A 530 18.46 -9.76 9.20
N ARG A 531 18.73 -10.31 10.40
CA ARG A 531 19.00 -11.75 10.60
C ARG A 531 17.74 -12.54 10.95
N GLN A 532 17.19 -13.28 9.98
CA GLN A 532 16.12 -14.27 10.23
C GLN A 532 16.65 -15.71 10.05
N GLY A 533 16.73 -16.47 11.14
CA GLY A 533 16.77 -17.95 11.16
C GLY A 533 18.05 -18.65 10.66
N ASP A 534 18.74 -19.30 11.60
CA ASP A 534 19.75 -20.35 11.41
C ASP A 534 21.00 -20.04 10.55
N GLU A 535 21.99 -20.92 10.63
CA GLU A 535 23.40 -20.55 10.46
C GLU A 535 24.03 -20.89 9.10
N THR A 536 25.25 -20.37 8.90
CA THR A 536 26.20 -20.61 7.80
C THR A 536 25.91 -19.97 6.44
N THR A 537 24.74 -20.13 5.80
CA THR A 537 24.61 -19.78 4.36
C THR A 537 24.29 -18.31 4.07
N TYR A 538 23.65 -17.57 4.98
CA TYR A 538 23.14 -16.22 4.70
C TYR A 538 24.17 -15.08 4.76
N SER A 539 25.35 -15.31 5.34
CA SER A 539 26.33 -14.27 5.71
C SER A 539 26.72 -13.34 4.55
N VAL A 540 27.26 -13.90 3.45
CA VAL A 540 27.86 -13.11 2.35
C VAL A 540 26.81 -12.25 1.62
N ASN A 541 25.61 -12.79 1.41
CA ASN A 541 24.53 -12.07 0.71
C ASN A 541 23.93 -10.93 1.57
N SER A 542 23.94 -11.09 2.90
CA SER A 542 23.51 -10.03 3.81
C SER A 542 24.53 -8.88 3.85
N VAL A 543 25.83 -9.18 3.97
CA VAL A 543 26.91 -8.16 3.92
C VAL A 543 26.90 -7.39 2.60
N ASN A 544 26.75 -8.08 1.45
CA ASN A 544 26.62 -7.42 0.15
C ASN A 544 25.37 -6.53 0.05
N SER A 545 24.24 -6.98 0.59
CA SER A 545 22.99 -6.21 0.61
C SER A 545 23.08 -4.99 1.54
N TRP A 546 23.72 -5.11 2.71
CA TRP A 546 24.04 -3.99 3.60
C TRP A 546 24.91 -2.94 2.90
N LYS A 547 25.95 -3.39 2.18
CA LYS A 547 26.84 -2.52 1.40
C LYS A 547 26.09 -1.77 0.29
N ARG A 548 25.26 -2.46 -0.51
CA ARG A 548 24.39 -1.84 -1.54
C ARG A 548 23.44 -0.79 -0.94
N CYS A 549 22.73 -1.13 0.14
CA CYS A 549 21.88 -0.19 0.87
C CYS A 549 22.65 1.03 1.38
N THR A 550 23.83 0.83 1.98
CA THR A 550 24.64 1.89 2.58
C THR A 550 25.18 2.86 1.52
N THR A 551 25.71 2.38 0.40
CA THR A 551 26.12 3.24 -0.72
C THR A 551 24.93 4.01 -1.30
N ALA A 552 23.78 3.36 -1.49
CA ALA A 552 22.58 4.04 -1.99
C ALA A 552 22.07 5.13 -1.02
N ALA A 553 22.07 4.88 0.29
CA ALA A 553 21.67 5.86 1.30
C ALA A 553 22.64 7.04 1.39
N ARG A 554 23.96 6.79 1.32
CA ARG A 554 24.99 7.84 1.19
C ARG A 554 24.72 8.74 -0.01
N ASN A 555 24.49 8.15 -1.18
CA ASN A 555 24.26 8.88 -2.42
C ASN A 555 22.96 9.71 -2.38
N ILE A 556 21.87 9.19 -1.79
CA ILE A 556 20.64 9.97 -1.58
C ILE A 556 20.89 11.19 -0.67
N THR A 557 21.61 11.03 0.44
CA THR A 557 21.94 12.16 1.33
C THR A 557 22.79 13.19 0.60
N SER A 558 23.82 12.76 -0.16
CA SER A 558 24.65 13.64 -0.98
C SER A 558 23.82 14.42 -2.03
N LEU A 559 22.87 13.74 -2.69
CA LEU A 559 21.95 14.35 -3.65
C LEU A 559 20.94 15.32 -3.00
N ALA A 560 20.42 15.01 -1.82
CA ALA A 560 19.50 15.87 -1.08
C ALA A 560 20.19 17.12 -0.51
N VAL A 561 21.41 16.96 0.02
CA VAL A 561 22.27 18.06 0.47
C VAL A 561 22.72 18.95 -0.71
N SER A 562 22.99 18.35 -1.88
CA SER A 562 23.23 19.08 -3.13
C SER A 562 21.98 19.79 -3.66
N TYR A 563 20.79 19.18 -3.53
CA TYR A 563 19.53 19.87 -3.84
C TYR A 563 19.38 21.10 -2.94
N ARG A 564 19.64 20.96 -1.64
CA ARG A 564 19.50 22.01 -0.63
C ARG A 564 20.48 23.18 -0.81
N SER A 565 21.69 22.94 -1.31
CA SER A 565 22.68 24.01 -1.55
C SER A 565 22.40 24.83 -2.82
N ILE A 566 21.65 24.27 -3.78
CA ILE A 566 21.27 24.96 -5.03
C ILE A 566 19.82 25.52 -4.93
N TYR A 567 18.92 24.84 -4.21
CA TYR A 567 17.48 25.15 -4.16
C TYR A 567 16.87 24.99 -2.74
N PRO A 568 15.84 25.78 -2.38
CA PRO A 568 15.08 25.53 -1.17
C PRO A 568 14.35 24.18 -1.24
N LEU A 569 14.57 23.30 -0.26
CA LEU A 569 13.89 22.00 -0.17
C LEU A 569 12.36 22.13 -0.11
N ARG A 570 11.84 23.25 0.43
CA ARG A 570 10.42 23.62 0.40
C ARG A 570 9.77 23.63 -0.99
N LYS A 571 10.55 23.76 -2.07
CA LYS A 571 10.05 23.71 -3.46
C LYS A 571 10.30 22.33 -4.12
N SER A 572 10.49 21.26 -3.34
CA SER A 572 10.74 19.91 -3.87
C SER A 572 9.50 19.00 -3.89
N ASN A 573 9.51 18.08 -4.83
CA ASN A 573 8.49 17.03 -5.00
C ASN A 573 8.64 15.98 -3.88
N TYR A 574 7.52 15.43 -3.39
CA TYR A 574 7.49 14.48 -2.27
C TYR A 574 8.25 13.16 -2.53
N LEU A 575 8.61 12.88 -3.80
CA LEU A 575 9.52 11.79 -4.15
C LEU A 575 10.91 11.95 -3.49
N LEU A 576 11.40 13.19 -3.32
CA LEU A 576 12.64 13.43 -2.58
C LEU A 576 12.46 13.11 -1.09
N SER A 577 11.30 13.43 -0.53
CA SER A 577 10.95 13.11 0.85
C SER A 577 10.92 11.60 1.09
N TYR A 578 10.33 10.82 0.19
CA TYR A 578 10.36 9.35 0.29
C TYR A 578 11.80 8.82 0.19
N ALA A 579 12.61 9.31 -0.75
CA ALA A 579 13.99 8.88 -0.92
C ALA A 579 14.83 9.16 0.35
N VAL A 580 14.74 10.38 0.89
CA VAL A 580 15.41 10.77 2.15
C VAL A 580 14.92 9.92 3.32
N TYR A 581 13.61 9.60 3.39
CA TYR A 581 13.07 8.69 4.41
C TYR A 581 13.69 7.28 4.33
N VAL A 582 13.71 6.62 3.16
CA VAL A 582 14.32 5.27 3.08
C VAL A 582 15.83 5.30 3.35
N ALA A 583 16.54 6.36 2.93
CA ALA A 583 17.93 6.59 3.29
C ALA A 583 18.12 6.73 4.82
N CYS A 584 17.28 7.51 5.51
CA CYS A 584 17.26 7.59 6.97
C CYS A 584 17.11 6.21 7.63
N THR A 585 16.24 5.32 7.12
CA THR A 585 16.09 3.98 7.72
C THR A 585 17.38 3.14 7.67
N ILE A 586 18.23 3.36 6.67
CA ILE A 586 19.56 2.72 6.57
C ILE A 586 20.61 3.46 7.41
N HIS A 587 20.55 4.80 7.49
CA HIS A 587 21.47 5.58 8.33
C HIS A 587 21.28 5.33 9.82
N VAL A 588 20.04 5.08 10.30
CA VAL A 588 19.82 4.65 11.70
C VAL A 588 20.45 3.29 11.98
N LEU A 589 20.35 2.33 11.04
CA LEU A 589 21.02 1.02 11.18
C LEU A 589 22.54 1.16 11.19
N ASN A 590 23.11 2.00 10.34
CA ASN A 590 24.55 2.29 10.29
C ASN A 590 25.07 3.05 11.51
N ALA A 591 24.24 3.86 12.18
CA ALA A 591 24.59 4.49 13.44
C ALA A 591 24.55 3.48 14.59
N ALA A 592 23.47 2.68 14.68
CA ALA A 592 23.27 1.67 15.71
C ALA A 592 24.35 0.57 15.71
N SER A 593 24.78 0.12 14.52
CA SER A 593 25.83 -0.90 14.41
C SER A 593 27.20 -0.39 14.87
N LYS A 594 27.50 0.89 14.62
CA LYS A 594 28.77 1.51 15.00
C LYS A 594 28.82 1.97 16.47
N SER A 595 27.68 2.10 17.17
CA SER A 595 27.67 2.32 18.62
C SER A 595 28.05 1.09 19.47
N ALA A 596 28.05 -0.11 18.89
CA ALA A 596 28.49 -1.33 19.56
C ALA A 596 30.03 -1.56 19.48
N SER A 597 30.67 -1.01 18.45
CA SER A 597 32.13 -1.05 18.24
C SER A 597 32.79 0.17 18.87
N TYR A 598 33.81 -0.02 19.73
CA TYR A 598 34.48 1.05 20.47
C TYR A 598 35.40 1.98 19.62
N GLU A 599 35.32 1.93 18.28
CA GLU A 599 36.21 2.69 17.38
C GLU A 599 35.64 4.07 17.00
N SER A 600 36.31 5.10 17.48
CA SER A 600 35.83 6.50 17.52
C SER A 600 35.58 7.18 16.17
N HIS A 601 36.15 6.67 15.07
CA HIS A 601 36.12 7.35 13.77
C HIS A 601 34.88 7.01 12.94
N GLY A 602 34.40 5.76 13.00
CA GLY A 602 33.29 5.31 12.16
C GLY A 602 31.93 5.91 12.55
N TYR A 603 31.70 6.08 13.85
CA TYR A 603 30.40 6.46 14.42
C TYR A 603 29.98 7.89 14.03
N GLY A 604 30.93 8.84 14.04
CA GLY A 604 30.67 10.24 13.72
C GLY A 604 30.10 10.43 12.31
N GLU A 605 30.62 9.71 11.31
CA GLU A 605 30.14 9.77 9.93
C GLU A 605 28.67 9.32 9.79
N ALA A 606 28.30 8.18 10.41
CA ALA A 606 26.93 7.67 10.31
C ALA A 606 25.92 8.60 11.01
N SER A 607 26.31 9.15 12.17
CA SER A 607 25.51 10.14 12.91
C SER A 607 25.36 11.47 12.16
N LEU A 608 26.42 11.94 11.48
CA LEU A 608 26.40 13.13 10.61
C LEU A 608 25.44 12.95 9.43
N LEU A 609 25.52 11.82 8.72
CA LEU A 609 24.66 11.52 7.57
C LEU A 609 23.19 11.36 7.98
N LEU A 610 22.91 10.72 9.12
CA LEU A 610 21.57 10.64 9.70
C LEU A 610 21.02 12.03 10.03
N SER A 611 21.81 12.86 10.74
CA SER A 611 21.42 14.21 11.15
C SER A 611 21.17 15.14 9.96
N ALA A 612 22.02 15.06 8.92
CA ALA A 612 21.82 15.82 7.68
C ALA A 612 20.55 15.39 6.94
N SER A 613 20.27 14.08 6.90
CA SER A 613 19.09 13.52 6.25
C SER A 613 17.80 13.87 7.00
N LEU A 614 17.80 13.85 8.33
CA LEU A 614 16.69 14.32 9.16
C LEU A 614 16.38 15.80 8.93
N ARG A 615 17.38 16.68 8.96
CA ARG A 615 17.19 18.12 8.67
C ARG A 615 16.59 18.35 7.28
N CYS A 616 17.02 17.57 6.28
CA CYS A 616 16.40 17.60 4.95
C CYS A 616 14.93 17.13 4.97
N LEU A 617 14.62 16.08 5.74
CA LEU A 617 13.27 15.52 5.85
C LEU A 617 12.30 16.48 6.57
N ASP A 618 12.76 17.15 7.63
CA ASP A 618 12.01 18.18 8.35
C ASP A 618 11.71 19.40 7.45
N GLU A 619 12.70 19.89 6.68
CA GLU A 619 12.47 20.97 5.68
C GLU A 619 11.52 20.54 4.55
N LEU A 620 11.56 19.27 4.14
CA LEU A 620 10.70 18.69 3.11
C LEU A 620 9.26 18.44 3.60
N ALA A 621 9.02 18.40 4.91
CA ALA A 621 7.70 18.23 5.50
C ALA A 621 6.87 19.52 5.51
N VAL A 622 7.49 20.70 5.51
CA VAL A 622 6.78 22.00 5.49
C VAL A 622 5.79 22.13 4.31
N PRO A 623 6.17 21.84 3.04
CA PRO A 623 5.23 21.82 1.90
C PRO A 623 4.47 20.49 1.73
N ASN A 624 4.81 19.45 2.50
CA ASN A 624 4.30 18.09 2.35
C ASN A 624 4.01 17.50 3.75
N SER A 625 2.97 17.96 4.44
CA SER A 625 2.79 17.64 5.87
C SER A 625 2.63 16.15 6.19
N GLY A 626 2.22 15.31 5.23
CA GLY A 626 2.26 13.84 5.38
C GLY A 626 3.66 13.24 5.55
N VAL A 627 4.72 14.01 5.28
CA VAL A 627 6.12 13.63 5.52
C VAL A 627 6.52 13.82 6.99
N ALA A 628 5.80 14.65 7.77
CA ALA A 628 6.12 14.86 9.19
C ALA A 628 6.04 13.57 10.02
N ASP A 629 5.11 12.68 9.66
CA ASP A 629 5.00 11.32 10.22
C ASP A 629 6.28 10.50 9.96
N THR A 630 6.85 10.60 8.75
CA THR A 630 8.07 9.86 8.39
C THR A 630 9.26 10.27 9.25
N ALA A 631 9.42 11.56 9.56
CA ALA A 631 10.46 12.06 10.47
C ALA A 631 10.20 11.63 11.93
N ARG A 632 8.94 11.66 12.38
CA ARG A 632 8.50 11.13 13.68
C ARG A 632 8.83 9.64 13.81
N ILE A 633 8.66 8.87 12.74
CA ILE A 633 8.98 7.44 12.66
C ILE A 633 10.50 7.20 12.76
N ILE A 634 11.34 7.94 12.01
CA ILE A 634 12.80 7.80 12.11
C ILE A 634 13.29 8.05 13.54
N ARG A 635 12.80 9.12 14.20
CA ARG A 635 13.15 9.44 15.60
C ARG A 635 12.71 8.34 16.59
N LYS A 636 11.55 7.69 16.37
CA LYS A 636 11.13 6.50 17.15
C LYS A 636 12.07 5.31 16.96
N ILE A 637 12.55 5.04 15.74
CA ILE A 637 13.51 3.95 15.46
C ILE A 637 14.86 4.25 16.12
N MET A 638 15.34 5.49 16.07
CA MET A 638 16.58 5.93 16.73
C MET A 638 16.53 5.66 18.24
N ALA A 639 15.47 6.12 18.91
CA ALA A 639 15.26 5.88 20.33
C ALA A 639 15.19 4.36 20.66
N ALA A 640 14.50 3.57 19.83
CA ALA A 640 14.38 2.13 20.00
C ALA A 640 15.70 1.35 19.77
N LYS A 641 16.65 1.89 19.00
CA LYS A 641 17.99 1.31 18.76
C LYS A 641 19.09 2.02 19.56
N GLY A 642 18.76 2.89 20.52
CA GLY A 642 19.72 3.59 21.39
C GLY A 642 20.55 4.69 20.72
N VAL A 643 20.19 5.09 19.49
CA VAL A 643 20.89 6.14 18.74
C VAL A 643 20.38 7.51 19.22
N ALA A 644 21.24 8.30 19.84
CA ALA A 644 20.92 9.68 20.21
C ALA A 644 20.76 10.55 18.95
N GLU A 645 19.77 11.45 18.95
CA GLU A 645 19.77 12.58 18.01
C GLU A 645 20.89 13.54 18.47
N SER A 646 21.84 13.84 17.58
CA SER A 646 22.97 14.73 17.88
C SER A 646 22.49 16.10 18.37
N PRO A 647 23.24 16.78 19.25
CA PRO A 647 22.71 17.89 20.06
C PRO A 647 21.99 18.99 19.27
N THR A 648 20.93 19.50 19.92
CA THR A 648 19.97 20.47 19.40
C THR A 648 20.60 21.85 19.11
N PRO A 649 19.91 22.74 18.37
CA PRO A 649 20.57 23.63 17.40
C PRO A 649 21.72 24.55 17.84
N ALA A 650 21.87 24.92 19.11
CA ALA A 650 22.78 25.99 19.55
C ALA A 650 24.23 25.82 19.05
N GLU A 651 24.86 24.67 19.30
CA GLU A 651 26.26 24.40 18.93
C GLU A 651 26.44 24.19 17.40
N PHE A 652 25.34 23.95 16.67
CA PHE A 652 25.33 23.76 15.21
C PHE A 652 24.77 24.95 14.43
N GLN A 653 24.39 26.05 15.09
CA GLN A 653 23.95 27.30 14.44
C GLN A 653 25.12 28.25 14.12
N GLU A 654 26.28 28.06 14.74
CA GLU A 654 27.49 28.85 14.44
C GLU A 654 28.21 28.38 13.16
N LEU A 655 28.06 27.11 12.77
CA LEU A 655 28.53 26.58 11.50
C LEU A 655 27.60 27.02 10.36
N ALA A 656 28.15 27.65 9.32
CA ALA A 656 27.34 28.07 8.19
C ALA A 656 26.80 26.84 7.41
N PRO A 657 25.68 26.99 6.67
CA PRO A 657 25.18 25.93 5.79
C PRO A 657 26.20 25.46 4.74
N ARG A 658 27.22 26.29 4.45
CA ARG A 658 28.34 25.97 3.57
C ARG A 658 29.36 25.08 4.27
N ASP A 659 29.81 25.44 5.47
CA ASP A 659 30.73 24.63 6.28
C ASP A 659 30.13 23.25 6.59
N MET A 660 28.81 23.17 6.81
CA MET A 660 28.09 21.90 6.93
C MET A 660 28.10 21.08 5.63
N PHE A 661 27.87 21.73 4.48
CA PHE A 661 27.93 21.10 3.15
C PHE A 661 29.34 20.57 2.85
N ASP A 662 30.37 21.38 3.13
CA ASP A 662 31.77 21.05 2.89
C ASP A 662 32.25 19.95 3.86
N ASN A 663 31.86 19.96 5.13
CA ASN A 663 32.13 18.87 6.08
C ASN A 663 31.45 17.55 5.66
N ILE A 664 30.23 17.60 5.12
CA ILE A 664 29.52 16.41 4.60
C ILE A 664 30.21 15.87 3.34
N LEU A 665 30.60 16.73 2.39
CA LEU A 665 31.37 16.31 1.21
C LEU A 665 32.78 15.83 1.57
N GLN A 666 33.41 16.42 2.59
CA GLN A 666 34.69 15.94 3.10
C GLN A 666 34.54 14.56 3.73
N ALA A 667 33.51 14.32 4.54
CA ALA A 667 33.20 12.99 5.08
C ALA A 667 32.91 11.95 3.98
N PHE A 668 32.26 12.32 2.87
CA PHE A 668 32.11 11.44 1.72
C PHE A 668 33.44 11.12 1.02
N ASN A 669 34.35 12.10 0.93
CA ASN A 669 35.68 11.93 0.33
C ASN A 669 36.66 11.19 1.25
N THR A 670 36.56 11.33 2.58
CA THR A 670 37.35 10.59 3.58
C THR A 670 36.70 9.25 3.93
N SER A 671 36.33 8.46 2.93
CA SER A 671 35.93 7.07 3.19
C SER A 671 37.13 6.29 3.74
N PRO A 672 36.99 5.50 4.82
CA PRO A 672 37.93 4.43 5.09
C PRO A 672 37.94 3.46 3.89
N THR A 673 39.05 2.74 3.68
CA THR A 673 39.10 1.67 2.69
C THR A 673 38.12 0.55 3.05
N CYS A 674 37.65 -0.19 2.05
CA CYS A 674 36.40 -0.94 2.12
C CYS A 674 36.52 -2.30 2.85
N ASP A 675 37.48 -2.44 3.75
CA ASP A 675 38.03 -3.75 4.13
C ASP A 675 37.56 -4.24 5.50
N ASP A 676 37.26 -3.35 6.46
CA ASP A 676 36.80 -3.76 7.80
C ASP A 676 35.27 -3.89 7.93
N PHE A 677 34.70 -4.73 7.07
CA PHE A 677 33.34 -5.27 7.23
C PHE A 677 33.33 -6.51 8.15
N SER A 678 34.46 -6.83 8.79
CA SER A 678 34.66 -8.07 9.56
C SER A 678 33.97 -8.05 10.93
N GLN A 679 33.70 -6.84 11.47
CA GLN A 679 33.21 -6.63 12.84
C GLN A 679 31.71 -6.28 12.93
N ILE A 680 30.97 -6.29 11.82
CA ILE A 680 29.57 -5.79 11.79
C ILE A 680 28.62 -6.77 12.50
N GLN A 681 28.09 -6.35 13.64
CA GLN A 681 26.97 -7.02 14.28
C GLN A 681 25.69 -6.82 13.45
N LEU A 682 25.05 -7.94 13.07
CA LEU A 682 23.75 -7.95 12.39
C LEU A 682 22.63 -7.74 13.42
N PHE A 683 21.76 -6.77 13.18
CA PHE A 683 20.68 -6.42 14.11
C PHE A 683 19.38 -7.15 13.80
N ASP A 684 18.66 -7.49 14.86
CA ASP A 684 17.25 -7.87 14.79
C ASP A 684 16.43 -6.77 14.09
N ASP A 685 15.31 -7.21 13.53
CA ASP A 685 14.48 -6.50 12.55
C ASP A 685 14.19 -5.03 12.89
N LEU A 686 13.86 -4.24 11.87
CA LEU A 686 13.48 -2.83 12.07
C LEU A 686 12.13 -2.70 12.82
N THR A 687 11.32 -3.74 12.84
CA THR A 687 9.92 -3.73 13.29
C THR A 687 9.74 -3.26 14.75
N ILE A 688 9.23 -2.04 14.91
CA ILE A 688 8.50 -1.66 16.12
C ILE A 688 7.18 -2.43 16.11
N SER A 689 6.83 -3.09 17.22
CA SER A 689 5.82 -4.16 17.24
C SER A 689 4.47 -3.74 16.62
N GLY A 690 4.15 -4.30 15.45
CA GLY A 690 2.87 -4.08 14.75
C GLY A 690 2.88 -3.01 13.66
N GLN A 691 4.02 -2.38 13.33
CA GLN A 691 4.13 -1.46 12.18
C GLN A 691 5.18 -1.94 11.17
N ASP A 692 4.76 -2.14 9.92
CA ASP A 692 5.67 -2.36 8.79
C ASP A 692 6.26 -1.01 8.34
N LEU A 693 7.54 -0.82 8.67
CA LEU A 693 8.31 0.39 8.40
C LEU A 693 8.79 0.51 6.95
N LEU A 694 8.25 -0.27 6.02
CA LEU A 694 8.35 0.03 4.58
C LEU A 694 7.40 1.18 4.17
N PHE A 695 6.32 1.38 4.93
CA PHE A 695 5.17 2.20 4.54
C PHE A 695 4.93 3.39 5.47
N GLY A 696 5.97 4.18 5.77
CA GLY A 696 5.90 5.33 6.69
C GLY A 696 4.92 6.46 6.32
N PHE A 697 4.18 6.33 5.22
CA PHE A 697 3.08 7.20 4.79
C PHE A 697 1.68 6.61 5.09
N MET A 698 1.57 5.41 5.67
CA MET A 698 0.28 4.72 5.92
C MET A 698 -0.38 5.03 7.27
N THR A 699 0.20 5.88 8.12
CA THR A 699 -0.56 6.51 9.20
C THR A 699 -1.55 7.51 8.60
N GLU A 700 -2.84 7.21 8.67
CA GLU A 700 -3.85 8.23 8.40
C GLU A 700 -3.81 9.25 9.56
N ASN A 701 -3.62 10.52 9.21
CA ASN A 701 -3.88 11.62 10.12
C ASN A 701 -5.40 11.70 10.36
N THR A 702 -5.90 10.95 11.35
CA THR A 702 -7.10 11.39 12.06
C THR A 702 -6.78 12.77 12.65
N ALA A 703 -7.68 13.74 12.48
CA ALA A 703 -7.38 15.16 12.71
C ALA A 703 -7.11 15.56 14.17
N SER A 704 -7.00 14.58 15.07
CA SER A 704 -6.70 14.74 16.50
C SER A 704 -5.21 15.00 16.82
N GLU A 705 -4.24 14.46 16.09
CA GLU A 705 -2.81 14.57 16.48
C GLU A 705 -2.25 16.02 16.40
N GLN A 706 -2.74 16.87 15.50
CA GLN A 706 -2.25 18.26 15.41
C GLN A 706 -2.79 19.17 16.53
N GLN A 707 -3.95 18.88 17.11
CA GLN A 707 -4.51 19.64 18.25
C GLN A 707 -3.93 19.19 19.61
N LEU A 708 -3.28 18.02 19.64
CA LEU A 708 -2.65 17.43 20.83
C LEU A 708 -1.29 18.06 21.22
N LEU A 709 -0.63 18.80 20.33
CA LEU A 709 0.70 19.38 20.59
C LEU A 709 0.66 20.77 21.25
N SER A 710 -0.48 21.46 21.25
CA SER A 710 -0.67 22.72 21.99
C SER A 710 -1.27 22.54 23.38
N THR A 711 -1.68 21.32 23.74
CA THR A 711 -2.48 21.02 24.94
C THR A 711 -1.74 20.15 25.98
N MET A 712 -0.45 19.85 25.79
CA MET A 712 0.42 19.22 26.80
C MET A 712 0.82 20.19 27.94
N ALA A 713 -0.17 20.86 28.52
CA ALA A 713 0.00 21.88 29.55
C ALA A 713 -1.11 21.86 30.62
N GLN A 714 -1.58 20.68 31.04
CA GLN A 714 -2.25 20.42 32.34
C GLN A 714 -2.61 18.92 32.53
N ASP A 715 -1.65 18.11 32.97
CA ASP A 715 -1.93 16.73 33.42
C ASP A 715 -2.61 16.74 34.81
N THR A 716 -3.94 16.88 34.84
CA THR A 716 -4.73 16.62 36.05
C THR A 716 -4.96 15.13 36.21
N THR A 717 -4.49 14.55 37.32
CA THR A 717 -4.74 13.15 37.68
C THR A 717 -6.23 12.83 37.74
N CYS A 718 -6.63 11.66 37.26
CA CYS A 718 -8.01 11.18 37.17
C CYS A 718 -8.19 9.93 38.04
N ASN A 719 -9.14 9.97 38.98
CA ASN A 719 -9.54 8.82 39.79
C ASN A 719 -10.66 8.04 39.09
N ILE A 720 -10.47 6.73 38.92
CA ILE A 720 -11.36 5.88 38.13
C ILE A 720 -12.02 4.83 39.04
N GLY A 721 -13.33 4.99 39.26
CA GLY A 721 -14.16 4.00 39.92
C GLY A 721 -14.68 2.94 38.94
N VAL A 722 -14.77 1.68 39.36
CA VAL A 722 -15.44 0.62 38.60
C VAL A 722 -16.55 0.01 39.45
N LEU A 723 -17.81 0.14 39.01
CA LEU A 723 -18.96 -0.47 39.66
C LEU A 723 -19.17 -1.89 39.13
N SER A 724 -19.18 -2.86 40.06
CA SER A 724 -19.21 -4.31 39.83
C SER A 724 -17.92 -4.89 39.21
N ILE A 725 -17.25 -5.74 40.00
CA ILE A 725 -15.94 -6.34 39.68
C ILE A 725 -16.04 -7.78 39.14
N GLY A 726 -17.08 -8.06 38.34
CA GLY A 726 -17.14 -9.28 37.52
C GLY A 726 -16.03 -9.31 36.47
N ASP A 727 -15.87 -10.43 35.75
CA ASP A 727 -14.73 -10.70 34.84
C ASP A 727 -14.31 -9.50 33.98
N MET A 728 -15.28 -8.81 33.37
CA MET A 728 -15.06 -7.65 32.51
C MET A 728 -14.53 -6.44 33.28
N GLY A 729 -15.15 -6.09 34.41
CA GLY A 729 -14.69 -5.00 35.29
C GLY A 729 -13.30 -5.27 35.85
N LEU A 730 -13.06 -6.50 36.34
CA LEU A 730 -11.75 -6.94 36.82
C LEU A 730 -10.68 -6.91 35.71
N GLY A 731 -11.04 -7.29 34.48
CA GLY A 731 -10.15 -7.21 33.32
C GLY A 731 -9.76 -5.77 32.96
N LEU A 732 -10.74 -4.84 32.96
CA LEU A 732 -10.49 -3.42 32.72
C LEU A 732 -9.68 -2.78 33.85
N SER A 733 -9.95 -3.12 35.12
CA SER A 733 -9.11 -2.67 36.25
C SER A 733 -7.67 -3.16 36.12
N LYS A 734 -7.43 -4.42 35.73
CA LYS A 734 -6.06 -4.94 35.50
C LYS A 734 -5.37 -4.25 34.32
N LEU A 735 -6.09 -3.96 33.24
CA LEU A 735 -5.59 -3.18 32.11
C LEU A 735 -5.13 -1.79 32.57
N LEU A 736 -6.01 -1.03 33.24
CA LEU A 736 -5.71 0.30 33.79
C LEU A 736 -4.48 0.28 34.71
N ILE A 737 -4.42 -0.66 35.65
CA ILE A 737 -3.27 -0.84 36.57
C ILE A 737 -1.97 -1.12 35.80
N SER A 738 -2.02 -1.88 34.70
CA SER A 738 -0.82 -2.25 33.93
C SER A 738 -0.21 -1.09 33.12
N GLN A 739 -1.00 -0.07 32.78
CA GLN A 739 -0.58 1.06 31.93
C GLN A 739 -0.30 2.35 32.72
N GLY A 740 -0.58 2.39 34.02
CA GLY A 740 -0.36 3.58 34.87
C GLY A 740 1.09 3.74 35.35
N GLU A 741 1.85 4.68 34.79
CA GLU A 741 3.28 4.87 35.12
C GLU A 741 3.54 5.21 36.60
N ARG A 742 2.73 6.07 37.21
CA ARG A 742 2.94 6.60 38.57
C ARG A 742 2.71 5.59 39.71
N THR A 743 2.38 4.34 39.39
CA THR A 743 1.78 3.39 40.34
C THR A 743 2.46 2.02 40.33
N ARG A 744 3.58 1.78 39.62
CA ARG A 744 4.20 0.43 39.53
C ARG A 744 4.50 -0.24 40.88
N ASP A 745 4.91 0.52 41.90
CA ASP A 745 5.17 -0.03 43.25
C ASP A 745 3.91 -0.14 44.12
N ARG A 746 2.94 0.77 43.96
CA ARG A 746 1.61 0.69 44.62
C ARG A 746 0.75 -0.45 44.04
N ALA A 747 0.85 -0.71 42.74
CA ALA A 747 0.18 -1.80 42.03
C ALA A 747 0.68 -3.19 42.47
N ARG A 748 1.91 -3.27 42.98
CA ARG A 748 2.45 -4.49 43.61
C ARG A 748 1.95 -4.72 45.04
N SER A 749 1.31 -3.74 45.67
CA SER A 749 0.86 -3.79 47.07
C SER A 749 -0.66 -3.80 47.22
N ASN A 750 -1.42 -2.99 46.46
CA ASN A 750 -2.88 -2.91 46.54
C ASN A 750 -3.56 -3.33 45.22
N ALA A 751 -4.05 -4.57 45.17
CA ALA A 751 -4.82 -5.08 44.01
C ALA A 751 -6.30 -4.66 44.09
N VAL A 752 -6.64 -3.53 43.46
CA VAL A 752 -7.97 -2.88 43.43
C VAL A 752 -8.53 -2.56 44.82
N GLU A 753 -8.42 -1.30 45.20
CA GLU A 753 -8.92 -0.80 46.48
C GLU A 753 -10.47 -0.84 46.53
N LEU A 754 -11.01 -1.54 47.53
CA LEU A 754 -12.45 -1.66 47.76
C LEU A 754 -12.89 -0.63 48.79
N LEU A 755 -13.56 0.43 48.32
CA LEU A 755 -14.08 1.49 49.20
C LEU A 755 -15.31 0.98 49.98
N PRO A 756 -15.42 1.30 51.29
CA PRO A 756 -16.44 0.72 52.17
C PRO A 756 -17.85 1.29 51.97
N SER A 757 -18.03 2.35 51.17
CA SER A 757 -19.34 2.92 50.89
C SER A 757 -19.47 3.49 49.46
N LEU A 758 -20.68 3.48 48.92
CA LEU A 758 -20.99 4.13 47.64
C LEU A 758 -20.81 5.66 47.71
N ARG A 759 -20.96 6.26 48.90
CA ARG A 759 -20.73 7.69 49.13
C ARG A 759 -19.28 8.04 48.82
N GLU A 760 -18.36 7.40 49.52
CA GLU A 760 -16.92 7.59 49.37
C GLU A 760 -16.48 7.31 47.93
N PHE A 761 -16.99 6.23 47.31
CA PHE A 761 -16.73 5.91 45.90
C PHE A 761 -17.13 7.03 44.92
N VAL A 762 -18.30 7.66 45.10
CA VAL A 762 -18.77 8.78 44.25
C VAL A 762 -18.01 10.07 44.57
N GLU A 763 -17.67 10.30 45.84
CA GLU A 763 -16.90 11.47 46.28
C GLU A 763 -15.45 11.42 45.75
N THR A 764 -14.78 10.27 45.80
CA THR A 764 -13.36 10.13 45.38
C THR A 764 -13.13 9.94 43.88
N SER A 765 -14.13 9.45 43.14
CA SER A 765 -13.99 9.20 41.69
C SER A 765 -14.20 10.47 40.86
N ASP A 766 -13.49 10.58 39.74
CA ASP A 766 -13.74 11.58 38.68
C ASP A 766 -14.48 10.95 37.49
N CYS A 767 -14.21 9.66 37.24
CA CYS A 767 -14.81 8.86 36.18
C CYS A 767 -15.29 7.52 36.78
N VAL A 768 -16.50 7.09 36.45
CA VAL A 768 -17.10 5.83 36.91
C VAL A 768 -17.47 4.95 35.73
N LEU A 769 -16.95 3.73 35.70
CA LEU A 769 -17.32 2.69 34.73
C LEU A 769 -18.43 1.81 35.35
N SER A 770 -19.65 1.88 34.84
CA SER A 770 -20.78 1.07 35.31
C SER A 770 -20.87 -0.25 34.54
N ILE A 771 -20.63 -1.38 35.20
CA ILE A 771 -20.60 -2.73 34.60
C ILE A 771 -21.39 -3.73 35.48
N VAL A 772 -22.66 -3.42 35.69
CA VAL A 772 -23.66 -4.18 36.45
C VAL A 772 -24.58 -5.00 35.51
N PRO A 773 -25.39 -5.95 36.03
CA PRO A 773 -26.43 -6.61 35.23
C PRO A 773 -27.48 -5.59 34.74
N PRO A 774 -28.08 -5.74 33.54
CA PRO A 774 -28.97 -4.73 32.94
C PRO A 774 -30.13 -4.29 33.85
N ARG A 775 -30.81 -5.26 34.49
CA ARG A 775 -31.90 -5.03 35.47
C ARG A 775 -31.49 -4.14 36.66
N ASP A 776 -30.20 -4.11 36.99
CA ASP A 776 -29.64 -3.42 38.14
C ASP A 776 -29.04 -2.04 37.76
N ALA A 777 -28.98 -1.70 36.46
CA ALA A 777 -28.37 -0.48 35.93
C ALA A 777 -29.07 0.81 36.41
N TYR A 778 -30.36 0.97 36.10
CA TYR A 778 -31.15 2.15 36.49
C TYR A 778 -31.16 2.37 38.01
N GLY A 779 -31.36 1.30 38.79
CA GLY A 779 -31.30 1.36 40.25
C GLY A 779 -29.91 1.71 40.79
N THR A 780 -28.84 1.44 40.03
CA THR A 780 -27.47 1.84 40.38
C THR A 780 -27.19 3.29 40.02
N ALA A 781 -27.64 3.76 38.85
CA ALA A 781 -27.57 5.16 38.45
C ALA A 781 -28.35 6.07 39.41
N GLN A 782 -29.56 5.66 39.83
CA GLN A 782 -30.35 6.35 40.85
C GLN A 782 -29.54 6.57 42.14
N ARG A 783 -28.97 5.49 42.71
CA ARG A 783 -28.17 5.59 43.95
C ARG A 783 -26.92 6.47 43.80
N VAL A 784 -26.35 6.58 42.59
CA VAL A 784 -25.24 7.50 42.31
C VAL A 784 -25.74 8.95 42.24
N SER A 785 -26.87 9.21 41.59
CA SER A 785 -27.49 10.55 41.57
C SER A 785 -27.93 10.99 42.97
N ASP A 786 -28.53 10.09 43.76
CA ASP A 786 -28.93 10.35 45.16
C ASP A 786 -27.73 10.74 46.01
N VAL A 787 -26.59 10.05 45.86
CA VAL A 787 -25.36 10.36 46.59
C VAL A 787 -24.77 11.70 46.15
N ALA A 788 -24.65 11.93 44.84
CA ALA A 788 -24.09 13.17 44.30
C ALA A 788 -24.93 14.42 44.65
N ASN A 789 -26.26 14.30 44.67
CA ASN A 789 -27.18 15.37 45.10
C ASN A 789 -27.11 15.68 46.61
N ASN A 790 -26.69 14.71 47.45
CA ASN A 790 -26.60 14.87 48.91
C ASN A 790 -25.18 15.18 49.41
N GLY A 791 -24.25 15.52 48.50
CA GLY A 791 -22.90 15.97 48.84
C GLY A 791 -22.89 17.45 49.29
N SER A 792 -22.26 17.75 50.42
CA SER A 792 -22.26 19.12 51.00
C SER A 792 -21.34 20.13 50.29
N GLN A 793 -20.80 19.79 49.11
CA GLN A 793 -19.88 20.63 48.33
C GLN A 793 -20.21 20.48 46.84
N SER A 794 -20.35 21.60 46.13
CA SER A 794 -20.37 21.61 44.66
C SER A 794 -19.02 21.13 44.15
N ARG A 795 -19.01 20.16 43.22
CA ARG A 795 -17.75 19.70 42.62
C ARG A 795 -17.17 20.77 41.69
N GLU A 796 -15.84 20.89 41.65
CA GLU A 796 -15.14 21.74 40.68
C GLU A 796 -15.21 21.17 39.25
N ARG A 797 -15.38 19.85 39.13
CA ARG A 797 -15.66 19.13 37.88
C ARG A 797 -16.74 18.06 38.13
N PRO A 798 -17.71 17.87 37.23
CA PRO A 798 -18.72 16.83 37.38
C PRO A 798 -18.09 15.43 37.33
N LEU A 799 -18.76 14.47 37.95
CA LEU A 799 -18.47 13.05 37.83
C LEU A 799 -18.91 12.55 36.46
N TYR A 800 -18.01 11.95 35.70
CA TYR A 800 -18.34 11.32 34.41
C TYR A 800 -18.80 9.88 34.65
N TYR A 801 -20.10 9.63 34.51
CA TYR A 801 -20.70 8.30 34.66
C TYR A 801 -20.82 7.63 33.29
N LEU A 802 -19.97 6.66 33.01
CA LEU A 802 -20.00 5.86 31.78
C LEU A 802 -20.88 4.64 32.04
N ASP A 803 -22.09 4.64 31.49
CA ASP A 803 -22.92 3.44 31.50
C ASP A 803 -22.44 2.49 30.40
N LEU A 804 -21.87 1.35 30.80
CA LEU A 804 -21.36 0.33 29.87
C LEU A 804 -22.23 -0.94 29.89
N ASN A 805 -23.44 -0.87 30.48
CA ASN A 805 -24.34 -1.99 30.73
C ASN A 805 -25.03 -2.46 29.44
N ALA A 806 -25.58 -3.68 29.41
CA ALA A 806 -26.29 -4.19 28.23
C ALA A 806 -27.78 -3.81 28.28
N ILE A 807 -28.06 -2.51 28.14
CA ILE A 807 -29.38 -1.89 28.30
C ILE A 807 -29.89 -1.30 26.97
N SER A 808 -31.21 -1.10 26.85
CA SER A 808 -31.82 -0.48 25.66
C SER A 808 -31.58 1.04 25.58
N PRO A 809 -31.63 1.64 24.37
CA PRO A 809 -31.56 3.10 24.20
C PRO A 809 -32.62 3.84 25.03
N GLY A 810 -33.85 3.31 25.09
CA GLY A 810 -34.93 3.82 25.94
C GLY A 810 -34.69 3.70 27.45
N LEU A 811 -33.76 2.84 27.90
CA LEU A 811 -33.32 2.79 29.29
C LEU A 811 -32.14 3.74 29.56
N SER A 812 -31.20 3.89 28.61
CA SER A 812 -30.17 4.94 28.66
C SER A 812 -30.79 6.35 28.72
N ALA A 813 -31.85 6.60 27.95
CA ALA A 813 -32.59 7.86 28.00
C ALA A 813 -33.25 8.13 29.37
N LYS A 814 -33.73 7.09 30.06
CA LYS A 814 -34.27 7.20 31.44
C LYS A 814 -33.16 7.45 32.46
N ILE A 815 -31.95 6.93 32.23
CA ILE A 815 -30.78 7.22 33.07
C ILE A 815 -30.28 8.66 32.84
N ASP A 816 -30.33 9.15 31.60
CA ASP A 816 -30.06 10.56 31.25
C ASP A 816 -31.03 11.51 31.98
N GLU A 817 -32.32 11.19 32.02
CA GLU A 817 -33.32 11.93 32.80
C GLU A 817 -33.06 11.95 34.33
N LEU A 818 -32.39 10.94 34.91
CA LEU A 818 -31.97 10.95 36.31
C LEU A 818 -30.78 11.89 36.60
N PHE A 819 -30.00 12.24 35.59
CA PHE A 819 -28.82 13.10 35.72
C PHE A 819 -29.03 14.53 35.20
N LYS A 820 -29.99 14.77 34.28
CA LYS A 820 -30.36 16.11 33.77
C LYS A 820 -30.68 17.18 34.82
N ASN A 821 -31.01 16.78 36.05
CA ASN A 821 -31.32 17.69 37.16
C ASN A 821 -30.18 17.75 38.21
N ASN A 822 -28.98 17.27 37.89
CA ASN A 822 -27.85 17.14 38.82
C ASN A 822 -26.54 17.57 38.15
N ASP A 823 -26.20 18.85 38.28
CA ASP A 823 -24.99 19.46 37.68
C ASP A 823 -23.66 18.80 38.12
N ASN A 824 -23.68 17.94 39.15
CA ASN A 824 -22.50 17.22 39.62
C ASN A 824 -22.24 15.90 38.87
N VAL A 825 -23.11 15.44 37.97
CA VAL A 825 -22.94 14.16 37.23
C VAL A 825 -23.28 14.32 35.75
N VAL A 826 -22.38 13.88 34.87
CA VAL A 826 -22.59 13.82 33.42
C VAL A 826 -22.66 12.36 32.98
N LEU A 827 -23.74 12.00 32.28
CA LEU A 827 -23.87 10.68 31.64
C LEU A 827 -23.09 10.62 30.34
N ILE A 828 -22.39 9.50 30.13
CA ILE A 828 -21.93 9.02 28.83
C ILE A 828 -22.57 7.64 28.62
N ASP A 829 -23.43 7.49 27.60
CA ASP A 829 -23.98 6.18 27.20
C ASP A 829 -22.90 5.37 26.49
N GLY A 830 -22.86 4.05 26.67
CA GLY A 830 -21.75 3.26 26.18
C GLY A 830 -21.93 1.74 26.11
N GLY A 831 -20.98 1.11 25.43
CA GLY A 831 -21.04 -0.30 25.09
C GLY A 831 -19.68 -0.95 24.95
N ILE A 832 -19.49 -2.07 25.63
CA ILE A 832 -18.31 -2.92 25.46
C ILE A 832 -18.56 -3.90 24.31
N ILE A 833 -17.77 -3.80 23.25
CA ILE A 833 -17.74 -4.74 22.13
C ILE A 833 -16.39 -5.48 22.16
N GLY A 834 -16.43 -6.77 22.52
CA GLY A 834 -15.26 -7.64 22.54
C GLY A 834 -15.23 -8.63 23.71
N GLY A 835 -14.07 -9.26 23.90
CA GLY A 835 -13.80 -10.10 25.07
C GLY A 835 -13.33 -9.29 26.28
N VAL A 836 -13.24 -9.96 27.43
CA VAL A 836 -12.56 -9.42 28.63
C VAL A 836 -11.11 -9.08 28.29
N PRO A 837 -10.53 -7.95 28.75
CA PRO A 837 -9.13 -7.64 28.49
C PRO A 837 -8.16 -8.70 29.03
N TYR A 838 -7.13 -9.06 28.27
CA TYR A 838 -6.06 -9.95 28.74
C TYR A 838 -4.69 -9.64 28.12
N PRO A 839 -3.57 -9.90 28.84
CA PRO A 839 -2.22 -9.78 28.27
C PRO A 839 -1.99 -10.73 27.10
N LYS A 840 -1.26 -10.28 26.07
CA LYS A 840 -0.84 -11.12 24.95
C LYS A 840 0.35 -11.98 25.38
N ALA A 841 0.25 -13.30 25.23
CA ALA A 841 1.35 -14.22 25.57
C ALA A 841 2.68 -13.93 24.82
N SER A 842 2.62 -13.22 23.69
CA SER A 842 3.75 -12.78 22.88
C SER A 842 4.30 -11.39 23.21
N SER A 843 3.78 -10.68 24.23
CA SER A 843 4.27 -9.35 24.60
C SER A 843 4.05 -9.04 26.09
N PRO A 844 5.10 -8.66 26.87
CA PRO A 844 4.95 -8.33 28.28
C PRO A 844 4.22 -7.00 28.55
N THR A 845 3.96 -6.19 27.52
CA THR A 845 3.23 -4.91 27.62
C THR A 845 1.96 -4.85 26.78
N GLY A 846 1.83 -5.69 25.75
CA GLY A 846 0.69 -5.71 24.84
C GLY A 846 -0.53 -6.43 25.41
N TRP A 847 -1.69 -5.77 25.36
CA TRP A 847 -2.98 -6.36 25.72
C TRP A 847 -3.84 -6.65 24.50
N ASN A 848 -4.76 -7.60 24.63
CA ASN A 848 -6.00 -7.62 23.87
C ASN A 848 -7.04 -6.83 24.68
N CYS A 849 -7.64 -5.82 24.05
CA CYS A 849 -8.67 -4.97 24.65
C CYS A 849 -9.98 -5.10 23.83
N PRO A 850 -11.16 -4.96 24.45
CA PRO A 850 -12.39 -4.67 23.72
C PRO A 850 -12.34 -3.25 23.12
N SER A 851 -13.34 -2.90 22.32
CA SER A 851 -13.69 -1.51 22.03
C SER A 851 -14.76 -1.06 23.02
N LEU A 852 -14.62 0.15 23.57
CA LEU A 852 -15.64 0.81 24.38
C LEU A 852 -16.26 1.93 23.54
N ILE A 853 -17.31 1.59 22.78
CA ILE A 853 -18.08 2.61 22.08
C ILE A 853 -18.86 3.47 23.09
N VAL A 854 -18.93 4.77 22.85
CA VAL A 854 -19.63 5.73 23.71
C VAL A 854 -20.38 6.77 22.88
N SER A 855 -21.41 7.38 23.46
CA SER A 855 -22.22 8.42 22.83
C SER A 855 -22.87 9.36 23.86
N GLY A 856 -23.05 10.61 23.47
CA GLY A 856 -23.74 11.63 24.28
C GLY A 856 -23.27 13.05 23.94
N PRO A 857 -23.90 14.09 24.50
CA PRO A 857 -23.55 15.48 24.19
C PRO A 857 -22.22 15.94 24.80
N THR A 858 -21.46 15.06 25.46
CA THR A 858 -20.21 15.39 26.15
C THR A 858 -19.18 14.28 25.99
N GLU A 859 -18.02 14.63 25.45
CA GLU A 859 -16.87 13.73 25.32
C GLU A 859 -16.11 13.60 26.64
N LEU A 860 -15.46 12.46 26.84
CA LEU A 860 -14.65 12.21 28.03
C LEU A 860 -13.39 13.11 28.00
N PRO A 861 -13.19 14.05 28.95
CA PRO A 861 -12.05 14.97 28.91
C PRO A 861 -10.70 14.27 29.16
N TYR A 862 -10.73 13.07 29.73
CA TYR A 862 -9.55 12.27 30.07
C TYR A 862 -9.02 11.49 28.86
N GLN A 863 -8.40 12.19 27.90
CA GLN A 863 -7.90 11.60 26.65
C GLN A 863 -6.92 10.42 26.86
N GLY A 864 -6.09 10.45 27.91
CA GLY A 864 -5.23 9.32 28.28
C GLY A 864 -6.03 8.08 28.71
N LEU A 865 -7.15 8.27 29.43
CA LEU A 865 -8.07 7.20 29.82
C LEU A 865 -8.81 6.64 28.60
N ALA A 866 -9.32 7.51 27.73
CA ALA A 866 -9.96 7.11 26.47
C ALA A 866 -9.04 6.22 25.62
N ARG A 867 -7.76 6.60 25.51
CA ARG A 867 -6.74 5.82 24.79
C ARG A 867 -6.44 4.46 25.43
N ILE A 868 -6.32 4.37 26.76
CA ILE A 868 -6.06 3.08 27.45
C ILE A 868 -7.25 2.13 27.33
N LEU A 869 -8.46 2.66 27.46
CA LEU A 869 -9.71 1.88 27.40
C LEU A 869 -10.21 1.60 25.97
N ASN A 870 -9.52 2.11 24.95
CA ASN A 870 -9.91 1.97 23.53
C ASN A 870 -11.35 2.49 23.29
N ILE A 871 -11.58 3.72 23.76
CA ILE A 871 -12.87 4.41 23.69
C ILE A 871 -13.06 5.08 22.32
N ASP A 872 -14.24 4.91 21.74
CA ASP A 872 -14.65 5.46 20.45
C ASP A 872 -15.98 6.22 20.59
N HIS A 873 -16.00 7.53 20.31
CA HIS A 873 -17.18 8.38 20.50
C HIS A 873 -17.97 8.51 19.20
N ILE A 874 -19.05 7.74 19.08
CA ILE A 874 -19.71 7.46 17.80
C ILE A 874 -20.84 8.44 17.43
N SER A 875 -21.38 9.17 18.40
CA SER A 875 -22.57 10.02 18.22
C SER A 875 -22.78 10.96 19.41
N SER A 876 -23.32 12.16 19.16
CA SER A 876 -23.75 13.07 20.23
C SER A 876 -25.09 12.70 20.88
N GLN A 877 -25.77 11.65 20.39
CA GLN A 877 -27.07 11.21 20.89
C GLN A 877 -26.94 10.07 21.92
N ILE A 878 -27.48 10.29 23.12
CA ILE A 878 -27.63 9.23 24.15
C ILE A 878 -28.43 8.05 23.60
N GLY A 879 -27.97 6.83 23.90
CA GLY A 879 -28.57 5.57 23.47
C GLY A 879 -28.02 5.04 22.15
N ALA A 880 -27.20 5.81 21.42
CA ALA A 880 -26.62 5.38 20.16
C ALA A 880 -25.56 4.28 20.35
N ALA A 881 -24.73 4.36 21.40
CA ALA A 881 -23.73 3.34 21.71
C ALA A 881 -24.38 2.06 22.27
N SER A 882 -25.38 2.20 23.14
CA SER A 882 -26.21 1.06 23.58
C SER A 882 -26.93 0.39 22.40
N GLY A 883 -27.55 1.17 21.51
CA GLY A 883 -28.19 0.66 20.28
C GLY A 883 -27.22 -0.05 19.33
N LEU A 884 -26.03 0.52 19.08
CA LEU A 884 -25.00 -0.12 18.24
C LEU A 884 -24.52 -1.44 18.84
N LYS A 885 -24.27 -1.48 20.16
CA LYS A 885 -23.91 -2.70 20.90
C LYS A 885 -24.96 -3.80 20.75
N MET A 886 -26.25 -3.43 20.83
CA MET A 886 -27.37 -4.36 20.70
C MET A 886 -27.57 -4.86 19.26
N CYS A 887 -27.43 -3.98 18.26
CA CYS A 887 -27.42 -4.37 16.84
C CYS A 887 -26.20 -5.25 16.46
N PHE A 888 -25.03 -5.01 17.06
CA PHE A 888 -23.88 -5.91 16.92
C PHE A 888 -24.12 -7.25 17.63
N GLY A 889 -24.78 -7.23 18.79
CA GLY A 889 -25.22 -8.42 19.51
C GLY A 889 -26.22 -9.28 18.72
N SER A 890 -27.14 -8.65 17.98
CA SER A 890 -28.18 -9.36 17.21
C SER A 890 -27.60 -10.10 16.00
N THR A 891 -26.70 -9.45 15.26
CA THR A 891 -26.02 -10.04 14.08
C THR A 891 -25.05 -11.18 14.44
N THR A 892 -24.44 -11.13 15.62
CA THR A 892 -23.51 -12.19 16.09
C THR A 892 -24.23 -13.34 16.79
N LYS A 893 -25.05 -13.06 17.81
CA LYS A 893 -25.71 -14.08 18.63
C LYS A 893 -26.89 -14.69 17.89
N GLY A 894 -27.77 -13.89 17.30
CA GLY A 894 -28.89 -14.37 16.48
C GLY A 894 -28.43 -15.33 15.37
N PHE A 895 -27.29 -15.04 14.74
CA PHE A 895 -26.67 -15.96 13.76
C PHE A 895 -26.26 -17.31 14.38
N PHE A 896 -25.64 -17.34 15.56
CA PHE A 896 -25.29 -18.59 16.23
C PHE A 896 -26.51 -19.43 16.63
N ALA A 897 -27.62 -18.83 17.04
CA ALA A 897 -28.86 -19.56 17.32
C ALA A 897 -29.45 -20.22 16.05
N LEU A 898 -29.46 -19.49 14.93
CA LEU A 898 -29.86 -20.04 13.62
C LEU A 898 -28.94 -21.20 13.19
N ALA A 899 -27.64 -21.08 13.43
CA ALA A 899 -26.67 -22.14 13.14
C ALA A 899 -26.90 -23.39 14.01
N ILE A 900 -27.25 -23.23 15.30
CA ILE A 900 -27.61 -24.34 16.19
C ILE A 900 -28.87 -25.04 15.71
N GLN A 901 -29.94 -24.31 15.41
CA GLN A 901 -31.16 -24.90 14.85
C GLN A 901 -30.85 -25.70 13.57
N SER A 902 -30.12 -25.08 12.63
CA SER A 902 -29.71 -25.71 11.37
C SER A 902 -28.93 -27.02 11.58
N PHE A 903 -27.89 -27.01 12.44
CA PHE A 903 -27.03 -28.18 12.63
C PHE A 903 -27.73 -29.28 13.45
N VAL A 904 -28.54 -28.92 14.45
CA VAL A 904 -29.34 -29.88 15.23
C VAL A 904 -30.40 -30.56 14.36
N THR A 905 -30.99 -29.84 13.41
CA THR A 905 -31.90 -30.39 12.39
C THR A 905 -31.16 -31.25 11.36
N ALA A 906 -30.01 -30.81 10.84
CA ALA A 906 -29.22 -31.57 9.87
C ALA A 906 -28.78 -32.93 10.45
N ASP A 907 -28.29 -32.95 11.69
CA ASP A 907 -27.92 -34.18 12.39
C ASP A 907 -29.16 -35.01 12.84
N ALA A 908 -30.35 -34.41 12.92
CA ALA A 908 -31.61 -35.15 13.13
C ALA A 908 -32.10 -35.86 11.85
N LEU A 909 -31.77 -35.29 10.68
CA LEU A 909 -32.00 -35.87 9.36
C LEU A 909 -30.85 -36.79 8.91
N GLY A 910 -29.75 -36.87 9.66
CA GLY A 910 -28.56 -37.67 9.34
C GLY A 910 -27.64 -37.07 8.27
N ILE A 911 -27.75 -35.75 8.00
CA ILE A 911 -27.05 -35.04 6.90
C ILE A 911 -26.08 -33.94 7.39
N LEU A 912 -25.68 -33.95 8.67
CA LEU A 912 -24.72 -32.97 9.20
C LEU A 912 -23.33 -33.04 8.50
N PRO A 913 -22.73 -34.23 8.24
CA PRO A 913 -21.46 -34.30 7.52
C PRO A 913 -21.53 -33.65 6.13
N GLU A 914 -22.62 -33.90 5.39
CA GLU A 914 -22.89 -33.35 4.08
C GLU A 914 -23.10 -31.84 4.14
N LEU A 915 -23.89 -31.33 5.09
CA LEU A 915 -24.08 -29.90 5.29
C LEU A 915 -22.74 -29.21 5.56
N ARG A 916 -21.90 -29.77 6.45
CA ARG A 916 -20.57 -29.25 6.76
C ARG A 916 -19.65 -29.30 5.54
N GLN A 917 -19.68 -30.37 4.74
CA GLN A 917 -18.89 -30.48 3.50
C GLN A 917 -19.31 -29.44 2.45
N TYR A 918 -20.62 -29.21 2.27
CA TYR A 918 -21.11 -28.18 1.35
C TYR A 918 -20.79 -26.77 1.86
N MET A 919 -20.92 -26.50 3.16
CA MET A 919 -20.48 -25.24 3.74
C MET A 919 -18.98 -25.01 3.56
N GLN A 920 -18.13 -26.02 3.80
CA GLN A 920 -16.69 -25.91 3.56
C GLN A 920 -16.36 -25.64 2.08
N ARG A 921 -17.13 -26.21 1.14
CA ARG A 921 -16.91 -26.04 -0.29
C ARG A 921 -17.33 -24.65 -0.83
N TYR A 922 -18.40 -24.07 -0.28
CA TYR A 922 -19.02 -22.86 -0.83
C TYR A 922 -18.90 -21.63 0.07
N ASN A 923 -18.62 -21.78 1.36
CA ASN A 923 -18.52 -20.70 2.35
C ASN A 923 -17.75 -21.15 3.62
N ALA A 924 -16.47 -21.50 3.45
CA ALA A 924 -15.61 -22.01 4.53
C ALA A 924 -15.45 -21.04 5.73
N GLU A 925 -15.43 -19.74 5.46
CA GLU A 925 -15.34 -18.70 6.50
C GLU A 925 -16.54 -18.73 7.44
N THR A 926 -17.75 -18.89 6.89
CA THR A 926 -18.97 -19.02 7.71
C THR A 926 -18.97 -20.30 8.53
N LEU A 927 -18.46 -21.43 8.01
CA LEU A 927 -18.32 -22.65 8.79
C LEU A 927 -17.34 -22.46 9.97
N SER A 928 -16.20 -21.81 9.74
CA SER A 928 -15.23 -21.44 10.78
C SER A 928 -15.79 -20.47 11.84
N ILE A 929 -16.69 -19.57 11.45
CA ILE A 929 -17.40 -18.68 12.39
C ILE A 929 -18.42 -19.49 13.21
N VAL A 930 -19.21 -20.36 12.58
CA VAL A 930 -20.20 -21.22 13.25
C VAL A 930 -19.53 -22.15 14.26
N ASP A 931 -18.47 -22.87 13.88
CA ASP A 931 -17.81 -23.83 14.77
C ASP A 931 -17.27 -23.16 16.04
N ARG A 932 -16.64 -21.99 15.90
CA ARG A 932 -16.17 -21.20 17.05
C ARG A 932 -17.33 -20.68 17.91
N GLY A 933 -18.42 -20.22 17.29
CA GLY A 933 -19.60 -19.73 18.01
C GLY A 933 -20.33 -20.81 18.80
N VAL A 934 -20.69 -21.91 18.13
CA VAL A 934 -21.45 -23.03 18.71
C VAL A 934 -20.69 -23.71 19.85
N VAL A 935 -19.35 -23.82 19.75
CA VAL A 935 -18.51 -24.36 20.83
C VAL A 935 -18.35 -23.36 21.99
N SER A 936 -18.12 -22.06 21.72
CA SER A 936 -17.78 -21.09 22.78
C SER A 936 -18.97 -20.50 23.55
N MET A 937 -20.18 -20.61 23.01
CA MET A 937 -21.40 -20.01 23.59
C MET A 937 -21.95 -20.70 24.85
N PRO A 938 -22.08 -22.05 24.95
CA PRO A 938 -22.95 -22.67 25.96
C PRO A 938 -22.73 -22.28 27.43
N PRO A 939 -21.48 -22.11 27.94
CA PRO A 939 -21.23 -21.62 29.31
C PRO A 939 -21.70 -20.17 29.58
N LYS A 940 -22.29 -19.49 28.59
CA LYS A 940 -22.84 -18.14 28.65
C LYS A 940 -24.31 -18.07 28.21
N ALA A 941 -24.90 -19.21 27.80
CA ALA A 941 -26.25 -19.29 27.23
C ALA A 941 -27.31 -18.63 28.13
N TYR A 942 -27.28 -18.91 29.44
CA TYR A 942 -28.21 -18.36 30.43
C TYR A 942 -28.26 -16.82 30.42
N ARG A 943 -27.13 -16.14 30.16
CA ARG A 943 -27.07 -14.68 30.07
C ARG A 943 -27.59 -14.19 28.74
N TRP A 944 -27.30 -14.94 27.66
CA TRP A 944 -27.76 -14.61 26.32
C TRP A 944 -29.28 -14.73 26.17
N VAL A 945 -29.99 -15.51 26.99
CA VAL A 945 -31.46 -15.48 27.06
C VAL A 945 -31.96 -14.05 27.29
N HIS A 946 -31.51 -13.39 28.37
CA HIS A 946 -31.92 -12.02 28.68
C HIS A 946 -31.36 -10.99 27.68
N GLU A 947 -30.11 -11.12 27.25
CA GLU A 947 -29.54 -10.21 26.25
C GLU A 947 -30.28 -10.28 24.89
N MET A 948 -30.91 -11.42 24.55
CA MET A 948 -31.80 -11.54 23.38
C MET A 948 -33.19 -10.97 23.61
N GLN A 949 -33.75 -11.11 24.82
CA GLN A 949 -35.03 -10.47 25.20
C GLN A 949 -34.93 -8.93 25.12
N GLU A 950 -33.85 -8.35 25.64
CA GLU A 950 -33.55 -6.91 25.52
C GLU A 950 -33.40 -6.47 24.06
N ILE A 951 -32.68 -7.25 23.23
CA ILE A 951 -32.57 -6.99 21.78
C ILE A 951 -33.93 -7.08 21.09
N GLY A 952 -34.80 -8.01 21.50
CA GLY A 952 -36.19 -8.08 21.02
C GLY A 952 -36.99 -6.83 21.38
N ALA A 953 -36.91 -6.36 22.63
CA ALA A 953 -37.57 -5.15 23.08
C ALA A 953 -37.11 -3.91 22.28
N MET A 954 -35.80 -3.67 22.17
CA MET A 954 -35.26 -2.57 21.34
C MET A 954 -35.68 -2.67 19.86
N MET A 955 -35.67 -3.87 19.26
CA MET A 955 -36.11 -4.04 17.88
C MET A 955 -37.59 -3.70 17.68
N GLN A 956 -38.41 -3.75 18.74
CA GLN A 956 -39.82 -3.35 18.73
C GLN A 956 -40.02 -1.86 19.08
N GLU A 957 -39.38 -1.37 20.14
CA GLU A 957 -39.54 0.01 20.63
C GLU A 957 -38.84 1.03 19.72
N ASP A 958 -37.58 0.78 19.35
CA ASP A 958 -36.77 1.67 18.50
C ASP A 958 -36.82 1.27 17.02
N GLY A 959 -36.87 -0.04 16.74
CA GLY A 959 -36.76 -0.59 15.38
C GLY A 959 -38.05 -0.79 14.59
N GLY A 960 -39.22 -0.81 15.26
CA GLY A 960 -40.52 -1.06 14.63
C GLY A 960 -40.77 -2.48 14.12
N PHE A 961 -39.96 -3.46 14.53
CA PHE A 961 -40.12 -4.89 14.21
C PHE A 961 -40.89 -5.64 15.31
N ASP A 962 -41.23 -6.91 15.07
CA ASP A 962 -41.77 -7.78 16.12
C ASP A 962 -40.63 -8.38 16.97
N LYS A 963 -40.71 -8.22 18.30
CA LYS A 963 -39.77 -8.82 19.26
C LYS A 963 -39.74 -10.35 19.22
N ALA A 964 -40.80 -10.98 18.69
CA ALA A 964 -40.94 -12.43 18.61
C ALA A 964 -39.76 -13.15 17.93
N LEU A 965 -39.06 -12.52 16.98
CA LEU A 965 -37.86 -13.14 16.39
C LEU A 965 -36.78 -13.38 17.46
N PHE A 966 -36.48 -12.37 18.27
CA PHE A 966 -35.43 -12.46 19.27
C PHE A 966 -35.88 -13.14 20.56
N ASP A 967 -37.18 -13.16 20.88
CA ASP A 967 -37.73 -14.07 21.89
C ASP A 967 -37.51 -15.54 21.51
N ASN A 968 -37.76 -15.92 20.25
CA ASN A 968 -37.51 -17.28 19.77
C ASN A 968 -36.00 -17.62 19.73
N VAL A 969 -35.13 -16.62 19.51
CA VAL A 969 -33.67 -16.78 19.67
C VAL A 969 -33.27 -16.93 21.14
N ALA A 970 -33.91 -16.22 22.06
CA ALA A 970 -33.73 -16.38 23.51
C ALA A 970 -34.12 -17.80 23.96
N GLU A 971 -35.22 -18.36 23.44
CA GLU A 971 -35.66 -19.73 23.72
C GLU A 971 -34.62 -20.78 23.24
N VAL A 972 -33.95 -20.58 22.10
CA VAL A 972 -32.83 -21.46 21.70
C VAL A 972 -31.73 -21.47 22.76
N TYR A 973 -31.43 -20.32 23.37
CA TYR A 973 -30.45 -20.27 24.46
C TYR A 973 -30.96 -20.80 25.79
N ARG A 974 -32.27 -20.70 26.06
CA ARG A 974 -32.90 -21.33 27.22
C ARG A 974 -32.77 -22.86 27.13
N VAL A 975 -33.09 -23.45 25.98
CA VAL A 975 -32.88 -24.89 25.69
C VAL A 975 -31.41 -25.29 25.91
N VAL A 976 -30.43 -24.49 25.47
CA VAL A 976 -29.00 -24.77 25.71
C VAL A 976 -28.66 -24.72 27.21
N ALA A 977 -29.18 -23.74 27.94
CA ALA A 977 -28.84 -23.46 29.34
C ALA A 977 -29.53 -24.40 30.35
N GLU A 978 -30.78 -24.78 30.09
CA GLU A 978 -31.65 -25.49 31.04
C GLU A 978 -31.88 -26.93 30.61
N ASP A 979 -32.18 -27.17 29.34
CA ASP A 979 -32.65 -28.48 28.84
C ASP A 979 -31.49 -29.42 28.45
N THR A 980 -30.21 -29.05 28.68
CA THR A 980 -29.05 -29.88 28.32
C THR A 980 -27.90 -29.84 29.33
N GLU A 981 -27.03 -30.85 29.30
CA GLU A 981 -25.76 -30.89 30.04
C GLU A 981 -24.84 -29.69 29.76
N LEU A 982 -25.01 -29.00 28.61
CA LEU A 982 -24.13 -27.93 28.17
C LEU A 982 -24.20 -26.67 29.04
N GLY A 983 -25.36 -26.40 29.65
CA GLY A 983 -25.55 -25.25 30.54
C GLY A 983 -24.92 -25.44 31.93
N GLN A 984 -24.64 -26.69 32.31
CA GLN A 984 -24.00 -27.04 33.60
C GLN A 984 -22.46 -26.99 33.54
N GLU A 985 -21.88 -26.84 32.34
CA GLU A 985 -20.44 -26.84 32.10
C GLU A 985 -19.79 -25.47 32.35
N GLN A 986 -18.92 -25.37 33.35
CA GLN A 986 -18.27 -24.10 33.73
C GLN A 986 -17.07 -23.73 32.83
N PRO A 987 -16.83 -22.43 32.57
CA PRO A 987 -15.64 -21.98 31.85
C PRO A 987 -14.34 -22.43 32.54
N GLY A 988 -13.53 -23.23 31.85
CA GLY A 988 -12.21 -23.68 32.31
C GLY A 988 -12.12 -25.15 32.74
N ASN A 989 -13.20 -25.74 33.27
CA ASN A 989 -13.24 -27.15 33.70
C ASN A 989 -14.05 -28.08 32.75
N ARG A 990 -14.41 -27.55 31.58
CA ARG A 990 -15.39 -28.12 30.66
C ARG A 990 -14.94 -29.44 30.01
N LYS A 991 -15.78 -30.47 30.07
CA LYS A 991 -15.50 -31.82 29.53
C LYS A 991 -16.27 -32.15 28.25
N ARG A 992 -17.43 -31.53 28.04
CA ARG A 992 -18.40 -31.82 26.97
C ARG A 992 -18.78 -30.57 26.19
N GLY A 993 -19.18 -30.77 24.92
CA GLY A 993 -19.48 -29.69 23.98
C GLY A 993 -18.25 -28.88 23.56
N THR A 994 -17.06 -29.49 23.61
CA THR A 994 -15.79 -28.92 23.15
C THR A 994 -15.65 -28.95 21.61
N THR A 995 -16.53 -29.69 20.92
CA THR A 995 -16.66 -29.72 19.46
C THR A 995 -18.11 -29.48 19.06
N THR A 996 -18.33 -28.95 17.86
CA THR A 996 -19.67 -28.67 17.31
C THR A 996 -20.55 -29.92 17.31
N ASP A 997 -20.00 -31.07 16.93
CA ASP A 997 -20.71 -32.34 16.88
C ASP A 997 -21.18 -32.81 18.26
N ASP A 998 -20.40 -32.59 19.32
CA ASP A 998 -20.81 -32.97 20.69
C ASP A 998 -21.85 -31.99 21.26
N VAL A 999 -21.75 -30.69 20.94
CA VAL A 999 -22.81 -29.70 21.23
C VAL A 999 -24.12 -30.12 20.56
N VAL A 1000 -24.08 -30.47 19.28
CA VAL A 1000 -25.26 -30.85 18.49
C VAL A 1000 -25.89 -32.16 18.99
N LYS A 1001 -25.08 -33.16 19.35
CA LYS A 1001 -25.55 -34.42 19.96
C LYS A 1001 -26.20 -34.18 21.31
N LEU A 1002 -25.63 -33.32 22.15
CA LEU A 1002 -26.19 -32.96 23.44
C LEU A 1002 -27.50 -32.18 23.34
N MET A 1003 -27.59 -31.22 22.41
CA MET A 1003 -28.84 -30.54 22.09
C MET A 1003 -29.95 -31.54 21.72
N ARG A 1004 -29.71 -32.50 20.80
CA ARG A 1004 -30.75 -33.50 20.48
C ARG A 1004 -31.07 -34.41 21.67
N SER A 1005 -30.10 -34.71 22.53
CA SER A 1005 -30.29 -35.61 23.67
C SER A 1005 -31.16 -34.94 24.73
N GLY A 1006 -30.86 -33.70 25.10
CA GLY A 1006 -31.66 -32.89 26.02
C GLY A 1006 -33.07 -32.59 25.50
N MET A 1007 -33.20 -32.13 24.25
CA MET A 1007 -34.51 -31.92 23.60
C MET A 1007 -35.34 -33.21 23.46
N LYS A 1008 -34.75 -34.40 23.59
CA LYS A 1008 -35.46 -35.70 23.66
C LYS A 1008 -35.79 -36.14 25.09
N ALA A 1009 -35.13 -35.57 26.11
CA ALA A 1009 -35.47 -35.77 27.51
C ALA A 1009 -36.64 -34.85 27.90
N ALA A 1010 -36.51 -33.53 27.65
CA ALA A 1010 -37.57 -32.54 27.92
C ALA A 1010 -38.92 -32.87 27.25
N ARG A 1011 -38.92 -33.56 26.10
CA ARG A 1011 -40.12 -34.08 25.40
C ARG A 1011 -40.65 -35.44 25.90
N LYS A 1012 -40.15 -35.93 27.04
CA LYS A 1012 -40.67 -37.08 27.79
C LYS A 1012 -41.13 -36.70 29.19
N ASP A 1013 -40.56 -35.62 29.72
CA ASP A 1013 -40.89 -35.07 31.04
C ASP A 1013 -42.02 -34.03 30.97
N ALA A 1014 -42.52 -33.73 29.76
CA ALA A 1014 -43.68 -32.90 29.42
C ALA A 1014 -44.65 -33.63 28.48
#